data_AF-A0A196MQD4-F1
#
_entry.id   AF-A0A196MQD4-F1
#
_cell.length_a   1.000
_cell.length_b   1.000
_cell.length_c   1.000
_cell.angle_alpha   90.00
_cell.angle_beta   90.00
_cell.angle_gamma   90.00
#
_symmetry.space_group_name_H-M   'P 1'
#
loop_
_entity.id
_entity.type
_entity.pdbx_description
1 polymer ?
#
loop_
_entity_poly.entity_id
_entity_poly.type
_entity_poly.pdbx_seq_one_letter_code
_entity_poly.pdbx_strand_id
1 'polypeptide(L)'
;MRSLRLALLLATATVLPAAAQTQKADLMTPPADARHFTISSTAGKHGDVWSWTLPDGATAYRMSMSLRGWITETDEVVRLGPDKRPIDIAVRGFTDSGDATETFTVDKAGIAHWKTAVDAGEKPFGKARYNSYGGPMLALEQDVDALVAAGPAGVDLLPTGHASITIGKAVEIDGPGGRKVVKLAHVSGTGFSPSPVWLDAQNHFFGSAGVLSLLPAGYEAAGPKLKQIQDEAEAEMVRDVAHRFLAPANRTPTLIDHVLLFDSVGGKYVPDQAVLIADGKVAKVGPAGSIAAPKGATVLDGRGRTLLPGLWDSHQHVGGDWELLQNVATGMTNYRSPGSSIEDAQSIFKRRAAGDLLAPDGKVSVIIDRKDPLAAQGALTVSSAAEAVAAVDRIKAAGMWGVKFYTSMNPAWIAPAAAEAHKLGLHVHGHVPAGMRPLDAVRAGYDEVTHINFIMMQVMPQDVVDKANTAARLEGPARYGKDVDLDSAEMRAFYAELAKRKTIIDPTLVVWEPLMTSDGSAIPPEYAAYADIAPPAVARGWKIGGYPLFGGLTRDDFRKSFDKSVQLVGRLYKAGVPIVAGTDGYGLELVRELELYQQAGLTNAEALQTATIVPARMVGMDDRIGAIAPGKTADIILVEGDVSQDIGNLRHVRTVFLDGYRLDGDALRTASGLTGMPK
;
A
#
# COMPACT_ATOMS: atom_id res chain seq x y z
N MET A 1 -41.03 3.11 -57.66
CA MET A 1 -39.84 2.45 -58.25
C MET A 1 -38.60 3.26 -57.86
N ARG A 2 -37.53 2.56 -57.41
CA ARG A 2 -36.18 3.06 -57.06
C ARG A 2 -36.10 3.82 -55.72
N SER A 3 -35.83 3.24 -54.55
CA SER A 3 -34.70 2.42 -54.05
C SER A 3 -33.31 3.08 -54.19
N LEU A 4 -32.91 3.86 -53.17
CA LEU A 4 -31.51 4.06 -52.80
C LEU A 4 -31.32 3.57 -51.35
N ARG A 5 -30.55 2.50 -51.20
CA ARG A 5 -30.05 1.99 -49.93
C ARG A 5 -28.80 2.79 -49.56
N LEU A 6 -28.80 3.44 -48.40
CA LEU A 6 -27.60 3.95 -47.76
C LEU A 6 -26.96 2.77 -47.00
N ALA A 7 -25.78 2.34 -47.44
CA ALA A 7 -25.02 1.30 -46.76
C ALA A 7 -24.37 1.90 -45.50
N LEU A 8 -24.82 1.42 -44.33
CA LEU A 8 -24.13 1.57 -43.06
C LEU A 8 -22.81 0.79 -43.14
N LEU A 9 -21.66 1.48 -43.14
CA LEU A 9 -20.39 0.83 -42.82
C LEU A 9 -20.41 0.51 -41.32
N LEU A 10 -20.74 -0.74 -40.98
CA LEU A 10 -20.33 -1.33 -39.71
C LEU A 10 -18.81 -1.44 -39.74
N ALA A 11 -18.12 -0.55 -39.02
CA ALA A 11 -16.78 -0.84 -38.54
C ALA A 11 -16.91 -1.95 -37.49
N THR A 12 -16.79 -3.21 -37.93
CA THR A 12 -16.56 -4.33 -37.02
C THR A 12 -15.21 -4.08 -36.36
N ALA A 13 -15.24 -3.58 -35.13
CA ALA A 13 -14.11 -3.73 -34.22
C ALA A 13 -13.90 -5.23 -34.05
N THR A 14 -12.94 -5.79 -34.77
CA THR A 14 -12.43 -7.12 -34.49
C THR A 14 -11.83 -7.06 -33.11
N VAL A 15 -12.58 -7.56 -32.12
CA VAL A 15 -12.00 -8.01 -30.86
C VAL A 15 -11.00 -9.08 -31.26
N LEU A 16 -9.72 -8.73 -31.29
CA LEU A 16 -8.67 -9.72 -31.42
C LEU A 16 -8.88 -10.70 -30.26
N PRO A 17 -9.00 -12.01 -30.52
CA PRO A 17 -9.01 -12.97 -29.43
C PRO A 17 -7.72 -12.74 -28.65
N ALA A 18 -7.82 -12.67 -27.32
CA ALA A 18 -6.63 -12.71 -26.47
C ALA A 18 -5.79 -13.91 -26.95
N ALA A 19 -4.49 -13.67 -27.20
CA ALA A 19 -3.61 -14.77 -27.61
C ALA A 19 -3.76 -15.90 -26.59
N ALA A 20 -3.93 -17.14 -27.06
CA ALA A 20 -4.05 -18.27 -26.17
C ALA A 20 -2.82 -18.29 -25.24
N GLN A 21 -3.08 -18.38 -23.93
CA GLN A 21 -2.03 -18.43 -22.91
C GLN A 21 -1.05 -19.55 -23.24
N THR A 22 0.26 -19.24 -23.21
CA THR A 22 1.32 -20.21 -23.50
C THR A 22 1.17 -21.40 -22.55
N GLN A 23 1.06 -22.63 -23.09
CA GLN A 23 0.95 -23.81 -22.23
C GLN A 23 2.33 -24.17 -21.67
N LYS A 24 2.37 -24.78 -20.47
CA LYS A 24 3.62 -25.25 -19.87
C LYS A 24 4.43 -26.17 -20.81
N ALA A 25 3.76 -26.96 -21.64
CA ALA A 25 4.39 -27.86 -22.60
C ALA A 25 5.11 -27.13 -23.75
N ASP A 26 4.75 -25.87 -24.00
CA ASP A 26 5.35 -25.02 -25.05
C ASP A 26 6.54 -24.21 -24.53
N LEU A 27 6.84 -24.30 -23.23
CA LEU A 27 7.99 -23.66 -22.59
C LEU A 27 9.25 -24.52 -22.71
N MET A 28 10.40 -23.87 -22.63
CA MET A 28 11.72 -24.48 -22.77
C MET A 28 11.96 -25.56 -21.72
N THR A 29 12.70 -26.58 -22.14
CA THR A 29 13.21 -27.62 -21.26
C THR A 29 14.68 -27.34 -20.96
N PRO A 30 15.06 -27.13 -19.69
CA PRO A 30 16.45 -26.88 -19.33
C PRO A 30 17.35 -28.06 -19.71
N PRO A 31 18.54 -27.83 -20.30
CA PRO A 31 19.51 -28.90 -20.50
C PRO A 31 20.11 -29.37 -19.17
N ALA A 32 20.71 -30.56 -19.16
CA ALA A 32 21.21 -31.19 -17.94
C ALA A 32 22.36 -30.41 -17.25
N ASP A 33 23.09 -29.61 -18.02
CA ASP A 33 24.21 -28.77 -17.58
C ASP A 33 23.80 -27.31 -17.29
N ALA A 34 22.50 -27.00 -17.34
CA ALA A 34 22.00 -25.67 -16.98
C ALA A 34 22.38 -25.32 -15.54
N ARG A 35 22.72 -24.03 -15.30
CA ARG A 35 22.83 -23.50 -13.95
C ARG A 35 21.48 -23.64 -13.28
N HIS A 36 21.46 -24.07 -12.02
CA HIS A 36 20.24 -24.44 -11.32
C HIS A 36 20.14 -23.74 -9.96
N PHE A 37 18.99 -23.11 -9.74
CA PHE A 37 18.61 -22.41 -8.53
C PHE A 37 17.30 -22.97 -7.98
N THR A 38 17.18 -22.95 -6.66
CA THR A 38 15.98 -23.38 -5.95
C THR A 38 15.25 -22.15 -5.41
N ILE A 39 13.92 -22.12 -5.58
CA ILE A 39 13.03 -21.19 -4.89
C ILE A 39 12.56 -21.88 -3.61
N SER A 40 12.86 -21.30 -2.45
CA SER A 40 12.54 -21.90 -1.16
C SER A 40 12.14 -20.88 -0.09
N SER A 41 11.53 -21.35 0.98
CA SER A 41 11.21 -20.58 2.18
C SER A 41 11.45 -21.45 3.42
N THR A 42 11.12 -20.95 4.60
CA THR A 42 11.08 -21.76 5.83
C THR A 42 10.11 -22.95 5.74
N ALA A 43 9.10 -22.90 4.86
CA ALA A 43 8.17 -24.00 4.60
C ALA A 43 8.71 -25.06 3.61
N GLY A 44 9.94 -24.89 3.10
CA GLY A 44 10.56 -25.79 2.13
C GLY A 44 10.64 -25.21 0.72
N LYS A 45 10.87 -26.09 -0.25
CA LYS A 45 11.05 -25.76 -1.67
C LYS A 45 9.71 -25.55 -2.38
N HIS A 46 9.64 -24.53 -3.23
CA HIS A 46 8.45 -24.14 -4.00
C HIS A 46 8.64 -24.20 -5.50
N GLY A 47 9.88 -24.25 -5.97
CA GLY A 47 10.16 -24.23 -7.40
C GLY A 47 11.63 -24.18 -7.71
N ASP A 48 11.90 -23.98 -8.99
CA ASP A 48 13.21 -24.05 -9.59
C ASP A 48 13.35 -22.98 -10.67
N VAL A 49 14.56 -22.45 -10.80
CA VAL A 49 14.95 -21.55 -11.88
C VAL A 49 16.25 -22.05 -12.51
N TRP A 50 16.32 -22.07 -13.82
CA TRP A 50 17.49 -22.48 -14.58
C TRP A 50 17.98 -21.38 -15.50
N SER A 51 19.29 -21.36 -15.79
CA SER A 51 19.84 -20.57 -16.89
C SER A 51 20.90 -21.33 -17.69
N TRP A 52 20.93 -21.10 -19.01
CA TRP A 52 21.91 -21.68 -19.92
C TRP A 52 22.11 -20.78 -21.15
N THR A 53 23.19 -21.03 -21.89
CA THR A 53 23.49 -20.31 -23.14
C THR A 53 22.96 -21.10 -24.34
N LEU A 54 22.22 -20.42 -25.22
CA LEU A 54 21.72 -20.96 -26.48
C LEU A 54 22.83 -21.01 -27.53
N PRO A 55 22.68 -21.82 -28.60
CA PRO A 55 23.69 -21.92 -29.67
C PRO A 55 24.02 -20.60 -30.38
N ASP A 56 23.09 -19.64 -30.38
CA ASP A 56 23.28 -18.30 -30.94
C ASP A 56 23.92 -17.30 -29.97
N GLY A 57 24.29 -17.74 -28.77
CA GLY A 57 24.91 -16.93 -27.72
C GLY A 57 23.93 -16.16 -26.83
N ALA A 58 22.62 -16.26 -27.07
CA ALA A 58 21.63 -15.69 -26.15
C ALA A 58 21.57 -16.48 -24.83
N THR A 59 21.18 -15.82 -23.74
CA THR A 59 20.95 -16.48 -22.45
C THR A 59 19.48 -16.84 -22.33
N ALA A 60 19.19 -18.09 -22.00
CA ALA A 60 17.86 -18.58 -21.72
C ALA A 60 17.68 -18.80 -20.21
N TYR A 61 16.48 -18.50 -19.72
CA TYR A 61 16.03 -18.73 -18.37
C TYR A 61 14.72 -19.51 -18.38
N ARG A 62 14.54 -20.39 -17.40
CA ARG A 62 13.29 -21.13 -17.15
C ARG A 62 12.94 -21.04 -15.68
N MET A 63 11.70 -20.69 -15.33
CA MET A 63 11.20 -20.73 -13.96
C MET A 63 9.92 -21.57 -13.88
N SER A 64 9.92 -22.56 -12.99
CA SER A 64 8.75 -23.38 -12.65
C SER A 64 8.52 -23.30 -11.14
N MET A 65 7.38 -22.77 -10.71
CA MET A 65 7.06 -22.59 -9.29
C MET A 65 5.60 -22.93 -9.00
N SER A 66 5.36 -23.57 -7.86
CA SER A 66 4.05 -23.74 -7.26
C SER A 66 4.10 -23.29 -5.80
N LEU A 67 3.58 -22.10 -5.51
CA LEU A 67 3.51 -21.56 -4.16
C LEU A 67 2.07 -21.64 -3.66
N ARG A 68 1.79 -22.60 -2.77
CA ARG A 68 0.42 -22.78 -2.20
C ARG A 68 -0.67 -22.93 -3.27
N GLY A 69 -0.35 -23.56 -4.41
CA GLY A 69 -1.29 -23.76 -5.53
C GLY A 69 -1.29 -22.65 -6.58
N TRP A 70 -0.61 -21.53 -6.32
CA TRP A 70 -0.35 -20.48 -7.31
C TRP A 70 0.81 -20.92 -8.21
N ILE A 71 0.51 -21.13 -9.49
CA ILE A 71 1.45 -21.68 -10.46
C ILE A 71 2.05 -20.55 -11.28
N THR A 72 3.38 -20.51 -11.33
CA THR A 72 4.15 -19.63 -12.23
C THR A 72 5.02 -20.49 -13.13
N GLU A 73 4.87 -20.29 -14.42
CA GLU A 73 5.61 -21.00 -15.46
C GLU A 73 6.08 -19.97 -16.49
N THR A 74 7.35 -19.59 -16.43
CA THR A 74 7.89 -18.58 -17.34
C THR A 74 9.22 -19.00 -17.96
N ASP A 75 9.45 -18.47 -19.14
CA ASP A 75 10.68 -18.50 -19.91
C ASP A 75 11.13 -17.08 -20.18
N GLU A 76 12.43 -16.88 -20.28
CA GLU A 76 12.99 -15.65 -20.82
C GLU A 76 14.19 -15.95 -21.69
N VAL A 77 14.27 -15.31 -22.86
CA VAL A 77 15.46 -15.32 -23.72
C VAL A 77 15.96 -13.91 -23.85
N VAL A 78 17.24 -13.69 -23.53
CA VAL A 78 17.89 -12.39 -23.60
C VAL A 78 19.07 -12.44 -24.56
N ARG A 79 19.08 -11.56 -25.56
CA ARG A 79 20.24 -11.31 -26.42
C ARG A 79 20.89 -9.99 -26.04
N LEU A 80 22.21 -10.05 -25.82
CA LEU A 80 23.01 -8.89 -25.49
C LEU A 80 23.64 -8.28 -26.76
N GLY A 81 23.72 -6.96 -26.79
CA GLY A 81 24.49 -6.21 -27.78
C GLY A 81 25.99 -6.23 -27.47
N PRO A 82 26.83 -5.63 -28.34
CA PRO A 82 28.28 -5.57 -28.16
C PRO A 82 28.73 -4.89 -26.85
N ASP A 83 27.90 -4.03 -26.29
CA ASP A 83 28.12 -3.32 -25.02
C ASP A 83 27.55 -4.06 -23.80
N LYS A 84 27.15 -5.33 -23.98
CA LYS A 84 26.56 -6.22 -22.97
C LYS A 84 25.19 -5.74 -22.43
N ARG A 85 24.53 -4.79 -23.08
CA ARG A 85 23.15 -4.44 -22.74
C ARG A 85 22.15 -5.32 -23.51
N PRO A 86 21.00 -5.67 -22.91
CA PRO A 86 19.93 -6.33 -23.63
C PRO A 86 19.48 -5.50 -24.83
N ILE A 87 19.39 -6.15 -25.99
CA ILE A 87 18.85 -5.57 -27.22
C ILE A 87 17.64 -6.35 -27.74
N ASP A 88 17.37 -7.52 -27.15
CA ASP A 88 16.23 -8.40 -27.45
C ASP A 88 15.92 -9.18 -26.17
N ILE A 89 14.71 -9.05 -25.65
CA ILE A 89 14.19 -9.85 -24.53
C ILE A 89 12.82 -10.40 -24.96
N ALA A 90 12.63 -11.69 -24.76
CA ALA A 90 11.34 -12.34 -24.97
C ALA A 90 10.99 -13.18 -23.73
N VAL A 91 10.00 -12.73 -22.97
CA VAL A 91 9.39 -13.49 -21.87
C VAL A 91 8.14 -14.18 -22.40
N ARG A 92 7.96 -15.45 -22.04
CA ARG A 92 6.76 -16.23 -22.33
C ARG A 92 6.28 -16.95 -21.09
N GLY A 93 5.00 -17.29 -21.06
CA GLY A 93 4.41 -18.10 -19.99
C GLY A 93 3.35 -17.34 -19.21
N PHE A 94 3.19 -17.70 -17.94
CA PHE A 94 2.13 -17.17 -17.10
C PHE A 94 2.48 -17.19 -15.61
N THR A 95 1.80 -16.30 -14.89
CA THR A 95 1.77 -16.28 -13.42
C THR A 95 0.36 -16.62 -12.92
N ASP A 96 0.17 -16.55 -11.61
CA ASP A 96 -1.15 -16.53 -10.97
C ASP A 96 -2.06 -15.38 -11.44
N SER A 97 -1.47 -14.33 -11.97
CA SER A 97 -2.15 -13.13 -12.45
C SER A 97 -2.47 -13.18 -13.95
N GLY A 98 -2.07 -14.24 -14.66
CA GLY A 98 -2.36 -14.44 -16.09
C GLY A 98 -1.12 -14.45 -16.98
N ASP A 99 -1.28 -13.96 -18.22
CA ASP A 99 -0.21 -13.92 -19.22
C ASP A 99 0.98 -13.08 -18.75
N ALA A 100 2.18 -13.65 -18.82
CA ALA A 100 3.43 -13.01 -18.43
C ALA A 100 4.25 -12.55 -19.65
N THR A 101 3.66 -12.58 -20.84
CA THR A 101 4.37 -12.27 -22.09
C THR A 101 4.89 -10.83 -22.09
N GLU A 102 6.16 -10.71 -22.42
CA GLU A 102 6.86 -9.44 -22.56
C GLU A 102 7.87 -9.53 -23.70
N THR A 103 7.92 -8.48 -24.50
CA THR A 103 8.87 -8.35 -25.61
C THR A 103 9.56 -7.00 -25.51
N PHE A 104 10.87 -6.99 -25.64
CA PHE A 104 11.67 -5.79 -25.79
C PHE A 104 12.68 -5.96 -26.92
N THR A 105 12.83 -4.95 -27.77
CA THR A 105 13.80 -4.96 -28.88
C THR A 105 14.41 -3.58 -29.09
N VAL A 106 15.68 -3.52 -29.50
CA VAL A 106 16.31 -2.29 -29.98
C VAL A 106 16.49 -2.37 -31.49
N ASP A 107 15.85 -1.46 -32.21
CA ASP A 107 15.92 -1.42 -33.67
C ASP A 107 17.25 -0.82 -34.19
N LYS A 108 17.43 -0.84 -35.52
CA LYS A 108 18.63 -0.32 -36.17
C LYS A 108 18.81 1.19 -36.04
N ALA A 109 17.74 1.93 -35.69
CA ALA A 109 17.80 3.35 -35.42
C ALA A 109 18.16 3.66 -33.95
N GLY A 110 18.34 2.63 -33.11
CA GLY A 110 18.63 2.78 -31.70
C GLY A 110 17.39 3.13 -30.87
N ILE A 111 16.20 2.83 -31.38
CA ILE A 111 14.95 2.97 -30.63
C ILE A 111 14.63 1.64 -29.96
N ALA A 112 14.46 1.70 -28.65
CA ALA A 112 13.95 0.62 -27.82
C ALA A 112 12.42 0.57 -27.94
N HIS A 113 11.88 -0.61 -28.19
CA HIS A 113 10.45 -0.92 -28.25
C HIS A 113 10.14 -1.95 -27.20
N TRP A 114 9.06 -1.79 -26.43
CA TRP A 114 8.58 -2.81 -25.51
C TRP A 114 7.07 -3.00 -25.56
N LYS A 115 6.64 -4.19 -25.17
CA LYS A 115 5.25 -4.55 -24.95
C LYS A 115 5.19 -5.61 -23.86
N THR A 116 4.32 -5.39 -22.88
CA THR A 116 4.02 -6.31 -21.78
C THR A 116 2.51 -6.53 -21.68
N ALA A 117 2.08 -7.27 -20.66
CA ALA A 117 0.67 -7.41 -20.33
C ALA A 117 0.00 -6.09 -19.91
N VAL A 118 0.75 -5.10 -19.41
CA VAL A 118 0.20 -3.86 -18.79
C VAL A 118 0.64 -2.56 -19.47
N ASP A 119 1.65 -2.61 -20.34
CA ASP A 119 2.13 -1.43 -21.07
C ASP A 119 2.80 -1.77 -22.39
N ALA A 120 2.98 -0.75 -23.22
CA ALA A 120 3.80 -0.80 -24.43
C ALA A 120 4.35 0.60 -24.70
N GLY A 121 5.47 0.70 -25.40
CA GLY A 121 6.02 1.99 -25.77
C GLY A 121 7.32 1.89 -26.54
N GLU A 122 7.83 3.06 -26.93
CA GLU A 122 9.10 3.22 -27.59
C GLU A 122 9.87 4.43 -27.01
N LYS A 123 11.20 4.33 -26.94
CA LYS A 123 12.09 5.43 -26.54
C LYS A 123 13.48 5.28 -27.17
N PRO A 124 14.25 6.37 -27.35
CA PRO A 124 15.66 6.25 -27.66
C PRO A 124 16.38 5.39 -26.61
N PHE A 125 17.09 4.35 -27.05
CA PHE A 125 17.78 3.43 -26.15
C PHE A 125 18.96 4.09 -25.43
N GLY A 126 19.68 4.97 -26.12
CA GLY A 126 20.75 5.80 -25.55
C GLY A 126 21.76 4.98 -24.73
N LYS A 127 21.97 5.39 -23.48
CA LYS A 127 22.78 4.66 -22.46
C LYS A 127 21.92 3.89 -21.44
N ALA A 128 20.60 3.94 -21.58
CA ALA A 128 19.70 3.32 -20.64
C ALA A 128 19.71 1.78 -20.79
N ARG A 129 19.15 1.12 -19.79
CA ARG A 129 18.96 -0.33 -19.74
C ARG A 129 17.48 -0.63 -19.56
N TYR A 130 16.95 -1.61 -20.28
CA TYR A 130 15.56 -2.00 -20.11
C TYR A 130 15.36 -2.76 -18.80
N ASN A 131 14.38 -2.33 -18.00
CA ASN A 131 13.95 -3.01 -16.78
C ASN A 131 12.71 -3.84 -17.10
N SER A 132 12.87 -5.16 -17.17
CA SER A 132 11.77 -6.09 -17.47
C SER A 132 10.65 -5.95 -16.44
N TYR A 133 9.40 -6.08 -16.89
CA TYR A 133 8.24 -6.09 -16.00
C TYR A 133 8.12 -7.40 -15.24
N GLY A 134 8.34 -8.50 -15.94
CA GLY A 134 8.27 -9.86 -15.39
C GLY A 134 9.49 -10.69 -15.77
N GLY A 135 9.29 -12.02 -15.79
CA GLY A 135 10.32 -12.99 -16.17
C GLY A 135 10.75 -13.90 -15.02
N PRO A 136 11.58 -14.92 -15.31
CA PRO A 136 12.21 -15.77 -14.30
C PRO A 136 13.03 -14.95 -13.30
N MET A 137 12.87 -15.21 -11.99
CA MET A 137 13.55 -14.45 -10.93
C MET A 137 15.08 -14.36 -11.09
N LEU A 138 15.72 -15.34 -11.73
CA LEU A 138 17.17 -15.36 -11.94
C LEU A 138 17.65 -14.36 -13.00
N ALA A 139 16.78 -13.94 -13.93
CA ALA A 139 17.15 -13.03 -15.01
C ALA A 139 17.68 -11.67 -14.50
N LEU A 140 17.27 -11.28 -13.28
CA LEU A 140 17.77 -10.09 -12.59
C LEU A 140 19.30 -10.09 -12.39
N GLU A 141 19.96 -11.26 -12.48
CA GLU A 141 21.42 -11.35 -12.38
C GLU A 141 22.13 -10.43 -13.36
N GLN A 142 21.55 -10.24 -14.56
CA GLN A 142 22.14 -9.36 -15.58
C GLN A 142 22.06 -7.88 -15.20
N ASP A 143 21.00 -7.49 -14.48
CA ASP A 143 20.82 -6.13 -14.00
C ASP A 143 21.74 -5.84 -12.81
N VAL A 144 21.87 -6.81 -11.89
CA VAL A 144 22.81 -6.73 -10.77
C VAL A 144 24.25 -6.62 -11.28
N ASP A 145 24.66 -7.47 -12.23
CA ASP A 145 26.01 -7.40 -12.79
C ASP A 145 26.29 -6.06 -13.51
N ALA A 146 25.29 -5.50 -14.20
CA ALA A 146 25.40 -4.19 -14.83
C ALA A 146 25.53 -3.06 -13.78
N LEU A 147 24.76 -3.13 -12.70
CA LEU A 147 24.85 -2.20 -11.58
C LEU A 147 26.19 -2.29 -10.87
N VAL A 148 26.71 -3.50 -10.64
CA VAL A 148 28.04 -3.71 -10.05
C VAL A 148 29.12 -3.09 -10.94
N ALA A 149 29.03 -3.26 -12.26
CA ALA A 149 29.96 -2.66 -13.22
C ALA A 149 29.86 -1.12 -13.25
N ALA A 150 28.66 -0.55 -13.10
CA ALA A 150 28.45 0.90 -13.02
C ALA A 150 28.87 1.51 -11.67
N GLY A 151 28.86 0.70 -10.61
CA GLY A 151 29.16 1.14 -9.25
C GLY A 151 28.14 2.18 -8.73
N PRO A 152 28.55 3.10 -7.85
CA PRO A 152 27.65 4.10 -7.26
C PRO A 152 26.99 5.05 -8.27
N ALA A 153 27.55 5.18 -9.47
CA ALA A 153 27.00 6.01 -10.54
C ALA A 153 25.68 5.45 -11.10
N GLY A 154 25.42 4.15 -10.93
CA GLY A 154 24.19 3.52 -11.35
C GLY A 154 23.96 3.47 -12.87
N VAL A 155 22.76 3.07 -13.24
CA VAL A 155 22.30 2.96 -14.63
C VAL A 155 20.93 3.61 -14.78
N ASP A 156 20.75 4.34 -15.88
CA ASP A 156 19.42 4.83 -16.27
C ASP A 156 18.57 3.67 -16.79
N LEU A 157 17.28 3.67 -16.45
CA LEU A 157 16.36 2.60 -16.79
C LEU A 157 15.34 3.05 -17.85
N LEU A 158 14.88 2.08 -18.64
CA LEU A 158 13.68 2.19 -19.46
C LEU A 158 12.53 1.42 -18.81
N PRO A 159 11.29 1.92 -18.86
CA PRO A 159 10.86 3.12 -19.61
C PRO A 159 11.26 4.48 -18.98
N THR A 160 11.57 4.49 -17.68
CA THR A 160 12.03 5.64 -16.90
C THR A 160 12.89 5.13 -15.73
N GLY A 161 13.47 6.05 -14.94
CA GLY A 161 14.11 5.73 -13.66
C GLY A 161 15.64 5.62 -13.73
N HIS A 162 16.23 5.41 -12.56
CA HIS A 162 17.66 5.25 -12.36
C HIS A 162 17.88 4.29 -11.20
N ALA A 163 18.76 3.31 -11.36
CA ALA A 163 19.08 2.35 -10.30
C ALA A 163 20.57 2.34 -9.98
N SER A 164 20.91 2.09 -8.72
CA SER A 164 22.28 2.01 -8.24
C SER A 164 22.44 0.85 -7.26
N ILE A 165 23.68 0.46 -6.97
CA ILE A 165 23.98 -0.62 -6.02
C ILE A 165 25.03 -0.17 -5.01
N THR A 166 24.83 -0.57 -3.76
CA THR A 166 25.83 -0.44 -2.69
C THR A 166 26.22 -1.82 -2.19
N ILE A 167 27.52 -2.14 -2.21
CA ILE A 167 28.05 -3.44 -1.78
C ILE A 167 28.55 -3.31 -0.34
N GLY A 168 28.02 -4.16 0.54
CA GLY A 168 28.35 -4.25 1.95
C GLY A 168 29.47 -5.23 2.28
N LYS A 169 29.50 -5.67 3.54
CA LYS A 169 30.56 -6.54 4.07
C LYS A 169 30.40 -7.99 3.58
N ALA A 170 31.55 -8.66 3.45
CA ALA A 170 31.60 -10.09 3.15
C ALA A 170 31.27 -10.93 4.38
N VAL A 171 30.59 -12.06 4.17
CA VAL A 171 30.24 -13.05 5.20
C VAL A 171 30.54 -14.45 4.68
N GLU A 172 30.82 -15.37 5.59
CA GLU A 172 31.00 -16.79 5.27
C GLU A 172 29.69 -17.57 5.46
N ILE A 173 29.36 -18.40 4.48
CA ILE A 173 28.29 -19.39 4.54
C ILE A 173 28.83 -20.78 4.25
N ASP A 174 28.12 -21.80 4.74
CA ASP A 174 28.40 -23.19 4.37
C ASP A 174 27.69 -23.52 3.05
N GLY A 175 28.30 -24.40 2.25
CA GLY A 175 27.75 -24.87 1.00
C GLY A 175 28.24 -26.26 0.61
N PRO A 176 27.74 -26.82 -0.50
CA PRO A 176 28.07 -28.17 -0.94
C PRO A 176 29.56 -28.44 -1.15
N GLY A 177 30.34 -27.41 -1.50
CA GLY A 177 31.79 -27.47 -1.69
C GLY A 177 32.61 -26.99 -0.48
N GLY A 178 32.00 -26.82 0.69
CA GLY A 178 32.61 -26.20 1.87
C GLY A 178 32.25 -24.72 2.03
N ARG A 179 33.04 -23.98 2.80
CA ARG A 179 32.77 -22.56 3.08
C ARG A 179 32.86 -21.71 1.81
N LYS A 180 31.90 -20.80 1.66
CA LYS A 180 31.82 -19.82 0.58
C LYS A 180 31.70 -18.41 1.14
N VAL A 181 32.40 -17.47 0.53
CA VAL A 181 32.30 -16.04 0.84
C VAL A 181 31.24 -15.42 -0.07
N VAL A 182 30.29 -14.70 0.53
CA VAL A 182 29.28 -13.91 -0.15
C VAL A 182 29.20 -12.50 0.43
N LYS A 183 28.67 -11.53 -0.30
CA LYS A 183 28.55 -10.13 0.11
C LYS A 183 27.10 -9.68 -0.03
N LEU A 184 26.56 -9.05 1.00
CA LEU A 184 25.26 -8.40 0.90
C LEU A 184 25.42 -7.11 0.10
N ALA A 185 24.58 -6.90 -0.90
CA ALA A 185 24.47 -5.64 -1.62
C ALA A 185 23.01 -5.18 -1.64
N HIS A 186 22.80 -3.87 -1.78
CA HIS A 186 21.46 -3.28 -1.86
C HIS A 186 21.30 -2.52 -3.16
N VAL A 187 20.28 -2.90 -3.94
CA VAL A 187 19.87 -2.22 -5.18
C VAL A 187 18.84 -1.16 -4.83
N SER A 188 19.08 0.09 -5.23
CA SER A 188 18.15 1.21 -5.03
C SER A 188 17.58 1.68 -6.36
N GLY A 189 16.39 2.27 -6.36
CA GLY A 189 15.77 2.89 -7.54
C GLY A 189 14.86 1.98 -8.37
N THR A 190 14.82 0.68 -8.06
CA THR A 190 13.87 -0.28 -8.65
C THR A 190 12.56 -0.42 -7.85
N GLY A 191 12.58 -0.07 -6.57
CA GLY A 191 11.43 -0.03 -5.65
C GLY A 191 11.58 1.10 -4.63
N PHE A 192 10.59 1.26 -3.74
CA PHE A 192 10.60 2.33 -2.73
C PHE A 192 11.69 2.14 -1.67
N SER A 193 12.09 0.89 -1.43
CA SER A 193 13.15 0.53 -0.51
C SER A 193 14.35 -0.06 -1.27
N PRO A 194 15.57 0.11 -0.73
CA PRO A 194 16.73 -0.65 -1.18
C PRO A 194 16.46 -2.16 -1.06
N SER A 195 16.62 -2.89 -2.16
CA SER A 195 16.35 -4.33 -2.23
C SER A 195 17.64 -5.13 -2.02
N PRO A 196 17.67 -6.10 -1.09
CA PRO A 196 18.87 -6.88 -0.82
C PRO A 196 19.12 -7.94 -1.90
N VAL A 197 20.39 -8.08 -2.30
CA VAL A 197 20.88 -9.18 -3.14
C VAL A 197 22.20 -9.68 -2.59
N TRP A 198 22.50 -10.96 -2.78
CA TRP A 198 23.78 -11.55 -2.43
C TRP A 198 24.67 -11.64 -3.66
N LEU A 199 25.91 -11.22 -3.50
CA LEU A 199 26.96 -11.37 -4.48
C LEU A 199 27.97 -12.42 -4.00
N ASP A 200 28.65 -13.08 -4.93
CA ASP A 200 29.79 -13.94 -4.60
C ASP A 200 31.06 -13.11 -4.32
N ALA A 201 32.19 -13.79 -4.10
CA ALA A 201 33.46 -13.14 -3.81
C ALA A 201 33.95 -12.23 -4.96
N GLN A 202 33.55 -12.53 -6.20
CA GLN A 202 33.88 -11.82 -7.44
C GLN A 202 32.87 -10.72 -7.79
N ASN A 203 31.85 -10.51 -6.94
CA ASN A 203 30.75 -9.57 -7.13
C ASN A 203 29.75 -9.97 -8.24
N HIS A 204 29.66 -11.26 -8.59
CA HIS A 204 28.57 -11.75 -9.44
C HIS A 204 27.34 -12.06 -8.59
N PHE A 205 26.14 -11.95 -9.17
CA PHE A 205 24.92 -12.35 -8.48
C PHE A 205 25.00 -13.80 -7.98
N PHE A 206 24.87 -13.98 -6.67
CA PHE A 206 24.83 -15.28 -6.01
C PHE A 206 23.40 -15.73 -5.74
N GLY A 207 22.51 -14.82 -5.36
CA GLY A 207 21.12 -15.15 -5.03
C GLY A 207 20.42 -14.06 -4.21
N SER A 208 19.22 -14.34 -3.74
CA SER A 208 18.47 -13.52 -2.80
C SER A 208 17.90 -14.38 -1.67
N ALA A 209 17.81 -13.84 -0.46
CA ALA A 209 17.13 -14.47 0.67
C ALA A 209 15.96 -13.61 1.13
N GLY A 210 14.90 -14.23 1.66
CA GLY A 210 13.69 -13.50 2.05
C GLY A 210 12.54 -14.44 2.40
N VAL A 211 11.31 -13.92 2.31
CA VAL A 211 10.09 -14.76 2.43
C VAL A 211 10.13 -15.89 1.39
N LEU A 212 10.57 -15.55 0.17
CA LEU A 212 11.07 -16.49 -0.81
C LEU A 212 12.54 -16.19 -1.04
N SER A 213 13.36 -17.23 -1.03
CA SER A 213 14.78 -17.19 -1.33
C SER A 213 15.02 -17.84 -2.68
N LEU A 214 15.85 -17.20 -3.51
CA LEU A 214 16.38 -17.76 -4.75
C LEU A 214 17.87 -17.98 -4.54
N LEU A 215 18.27 -19.23 -4.31
CA LEU A 215 19.66 -19.60 -4.06
C LEU A 215 20.13 -20.69 -5.02
N PRO A 216 21.43 -20.79 -5.32
CA PRO A 216 21.94 -21.89 -6.12
C PRO A 216 21.58 -23.22 -5.47
N ALA A 217 21.23 -24.22 -6.26
CA ALA A 217 20.82 -25.52 -5.75
C ALA A 217 21.90 -26.09 -4.79
N GLY A 218 21.47 -26.56 -3.62
CA GLY A 218 22.34 -27.02 -2.54
C GLY A 218 22.73 -25.96 -1.49
N TYR A 219 22.35 -24.69 -1.67
CA TYR A 219 22.55 -23.61 -0.70
C TYR A 219 21.28 -23.24 0.10
N GLU A 220 20.20 -24.01 0.00
CA GLU A 220 18.91 -23.72 0.65
C GLU A 220 19.07 -23.55 2.18
N ALA A 221 19.96 -24.34 2.79
CA ALA A 221 20.26 -24.28 4.22
C ALA A 221 20.92 -22.96 4.66
N ALA A 222 21.54 -22.21 3.74
CA ALA A 222 22.13 -20.90 4.05
C ALA A 222 21.07 -19.78 4.10
N GLY A 223 19.89 -19.99 3.51
CA GLY A 223 18.83 -18.98 3.38
C GLY A 223 18.46 -18.27 4.69
N PRO A 224 18.18 -18.99 5.80
CA PRO A 224 17.84 -18.35 7.07
C PRO A 224 18.93 -17.42 7.62
N LYS A 225 20.21 -17.83 7.53
CA LYS A 225 21.35 -17.01 7.97
C LYS A 225 21.50 -15.77 7.10
N LEU A 226 21.37 -15.93 5.78
CA LEU A 226 21.41 -14.82 4.83
C LEU A 226 20.28 -13.81 5.10
N LYS A 227 19.05 -14.30 5.28
CA LYS A 227 17.90 -13.45 5.61
C LYS A 227 18.13 -12.68 6.91
N GLN A 228 18.62 -13.33 7.96
CA GLN A 228 18.91 -12.66 9.23
C GLN A 228 19.88 -11.47 9.03
N ILE A 229 20.96 -11.67 8.26
CA ILE A 229 21.94 -10.61 7.99
C ILE A 229 21.31 -9.46 7.19
N GLN A 230 20.42 -9.76 6.25
CA GLN A 230 19.66 -8.74 5.53
C GLN A 230 18.77 -7.93 6.47
N ASP A 231 17.96 -8.59 7.29
CA ASP A 231 17.03 -7.93 8.21
C ASP A 231 17.80 -6.99 9.18
N GLU A 232 18.97 -7.42 9.67
CA GLU A 232 19.85 -6.60 10.52
C GLU A 232 20.40 -5.37 9.78
N ALA A 233 20.82 -5.53 8.52
CA ALA A 233 21.35 -4.43 7.71
C ALA A 233 20.25 -3.42 7.34
N GLU A 234 19.06 -3.89 6.95
CA GLU A 234 17.92 -3.03 6.63
C GLU A 234 17.45 -2.24 7.85
N ALA A 235 17.40 -2.88 9.03
CA ALA A 235 17.06 -2.21 10.28
C ALA A 235 18.08 -1.10 10.64
N GLU A 236 19.37 -1.31 10.37
CA GLU A 236 20.42 -0.28 10.51
C GLU A 236 20.20 0.88 9.53
N MET A 237 19.89 0.61 8.26
CA MET A 237 19.61 1.65 7.27
C MET A 237 18.42 2.53 7.66
N VAL A 238 17.33 1.91 8.10
CA VAL A 238 16.13 2.64 8.57
C VAL A 238 16.44 3.47 9.81
N ARG A 239 17.22 2.94 10.75
CA ARG A 239 17.64 3.64 11.96
C ARG A 239 18.48 4.88 11.63
N ASP A 240 19.43 4.76 10.71
CA ASP A 240 20.27 5.88 10.31
C ASP A 240 19.44 7.00 9.65
N VAL A 241 18.43 6.63 8.85
CA VAL A 241 17.45 7.59 8.32
C VAL A 241 16.69 8.26 9.46
N ALA A 242 16.18 7.49 10.42
CA ALA A 242 15.43 8.03 11.56
C ALA A 242 16.27 9.00 12.40
N HIS A 243 17.51 8.63 12.75
CA HIS A 243 18.42 9.47 13.56
C HIS A 243 18.77 10.79 12.87
N ARG A 244 18.89 10.80 11.53
CA ARG A 244 19.08 12.02 10.75
C ARG A 244 17.89 12.98 10.88
N PHE A 245 16.67 12.47 10.80
CA PHE A 245 15.44 13.28 10.87
C PHE A 245 15.05 13.66 12.29
N LEU A 246 15.31 12.80 13.28
CA LEU A 246 15.04 13.03 14.69
C LEU A 246 16.21 13.67 15.44
N ALA A 247 17.14 14.30 14.70
CA ALA A 247 18.26 15.01 15.27
C ALA A 247 17.78 16.24 16.10
N PRO A 248 18.45 16.59 17.21
CA PRO A 248 18.07 17.75 18.03
C PRO A 248 17.99 19.08 17.27
N ALA A 249 18.77 19.25 16.20
CA ALA A 249 18.74 20.43 15.34
C ALA A 249 17.36 20.66 14.68
N ASN A 250 16.61 19.58 14.45
CA ASN A 250 15.27 19.62 13.86
C ASN A 250 14.18 19.94 14.91
N ARG A 251 14.54 20.08 16.19
CA ARG A 251 13.62 20.49 17.27
C ARG A 251 13.73 21.96 17.67
N THR A 252 14.40 22.77 16.85
CA THR A 252 14.51 24.21 17.06
C THR A 252 13.14 24.90 16.96
N PRO A 253 12.87 25.96 17.74
CA PRO A 253 11.62 26.71 17.63
C PRO A 253 11.35 27.15 16.19
N THR A 254 10.12 27.02 15.73
CA THR A 254 9.73 27.40 14.38
C THR A 254 8.48 28.27 14.40
N LEU A 255 8.57 29.47 13.84
CA LEU A 255 7.41 30.32 13.55
C LEU A 255 7.01 30.10 12.08
N ILE A 256 5.76 29.71 11.86
CA ILE A 256 5.15 29.66 10.53
C ILE A 256 4.18 30.83 10.45
N ASP A 257 4.41 31.77 9.56
CA ASP A 257 3.62 33.01 9.46
C ASP A 257 2.86 33.08 8.12
N HIS A 258 1.79 33.86 8.06
CA HIS A 258 0.95 34.05 6.86
C HIS A 258 0.37 32.77 6.22
N VAL A 259 -0.03 31.77 7.02
CA VAL A 259 -0.66 30.53 6.52
C VAL A 259 -2.18 30.65 6.40
N LEU A 260 -2.77 29.86 5.50
CA LEU A 260 -4.16 29.41 5.65
C LEU A 260 -4.21 28.31 6.70
N LEU A 261 -4.76 28.57 7.88
CA LEU A 261 -4.84 27.58 8.96
C LEU A 261 -6.13 26.77 8.84
N PHE A 262 -6.03 25.44 8.83
CA PHE A 262 -7.20 24.58 9.01
C PHE A 262 -7.48 24.35 10.50
N ASP A 263 -8.59 24.94 10.98
CA ASP A 263 -9.15 24.62 12.29
C ASP A 263 -10.00 23.35 12.16
N SER A 264 -9.35 22.21 12.42
CA SER A 264 -10.00 20.89 12.35
C SER A 264 -11.14 20.71 13.35
N VAL A 265 -11.10 21.38 14.50
CA VAL A 265 -12.19 21.28 15.49
C VAL A 265 -13.42 22.02 14.99
N GLY A 266 -13.23 23.23 14.46
CA GLY A 266 -14.30 24.06 13.91
C GLY A 266 -14.75 23.70 12.50
N GLY A 267 -13.99 22.86 11.78
CA GLY A 267 -14.29 22.49 10.39
C GLY A 267 -14.22 23.69 9.45
N LYS A 268 -13.23 24.57 9.65
CA LYS A 268 -13.12 25.83 8.89
C LYS A 268 -11.67 26.20 8.58
N TYR A 269 -11.49 26.98 7.52
CA TYR A 269 -10.20 27.57 7.18
C TYR A 269 -10.14 29.02 7.68
N VAL A 270 -9.05 29.36 8.37
CA VAL A 270 -8.80 30.68 8.95
C VAL A 270 -7.62 31.30 8.20
N PRO A 271 -7.84 32.36 7.42
CA PRO A 271 -6.78 32.97 6.62
C PRO A 271 -5.78 33.74 7.50
N ASP A 272 -4.58 33.90 6.96
CA ASP A 272 -3.53 34.81 7.44
C ASP A 272 -3.22 34.64 8.94
N GLN A 273 -2.86 33.42 9.33
CA GLN A 273 -2.48 33.07 10.70
C GLN A 273 -0.97 32.85 10.86
N ALA A 274 -0.51 32.98 12.09
CA ALA A 274 0.81 32.65 12.58
C ALA A 274 0.73 31.54 13.64
N VAL A 275 1.66 30.57 13.58
CA VAL A 275 1.78 29.48 14.54
C VAL A 275 3.24 29.36 14.98
N LEU A 276 3.49 29.48 16.28
CA LEU A 276 4.80 29.22 16.88
C LEU A 276 4.82 27.83 17.48
N ILE A 277 5.78 27.02 17.04
CA ILE A 277 6.11 25.71 17.57
C ILE A 277 7.41 25.84 18.39
N ALA A 278 7.39 25.35 19.64
CA ALA A 278 8.55 25.33 20.51
C ALA A 278 8.46 24.13 21.47
N ASP A 279 9.60 23.55 21.85
CA ASP A 279 9.68 22.40 22.75
C ASP A 279 8.78 21.22 22.33
N GLY A 280 8.69 21.03 21.01
CA GLY A 280 7.88 20.02 20.35
C GLY A 280 6.35 20.21 20.43
N LYS A 281 5.89 21.39 20.84
CA LYS A 281 4.48 21.74 21.01
C LYS A 281 4.10 23.00 20.27
N VAL A 282 2.81 23.16 20.00
CA VAL A 282 2.24 24.46 19.60
C VAL A 282 2.30 25.38 20.81
N ALA A 283 3.13 26.43 20.74
CA ALA A 283 3.28 27.40 21.80
C ALA A 283 2.25 28.53 21.70
N LYS A 284 2.01 29.04 20.48
CA LYS A 284 1.07 30.14 20.22
C LYS A 284 0.44 30.02 18.83
N VAL A 285 -0.79 30.51 18.72
CA VAL A 285 -1.54 30.69 17.46
C VAL A 285 -2.14 32.11 17.49
N GLY A 286 -2.11 32.83 16.38
CA GLY A 286 -2.69 34.17 16.30
C GLY A 286 -2.66 34.72 14.87
N PRO A 287 -3.12 35.97 14.64
CA PRO A 287 -3.03 36.62 13.34
C PRO A 287 -1.59 36.72 12.83
N ALA A 288 -1.41 36.76 11.51
CA ALA A 288 -0.09 36.92 10.91
C ALA A 288 0.64 38.17 11.44
N GLY A 289 1.97 38.07 11.62
CA GLY A 289 2.81 39.14 12.16
C GLY A 289 2.60 39.46 13.66
N SER A 290 1.65 38.81 14.35
CA SER A 290 1.38 39.09 15.77
C SER A 290 2.31 38.37 16.75
N ILE A 291 3.04 37.34 16.29
CA ILE A 291 3.91 36.51 17.12
C ILE A 291 5.36 36.83 16.81
N ALA A 292 6.09 37.35 17.80
CA ALA A 292 7.54 37.55 17.67
C ALA A 292 8.27 36.20 17.69
N ALA A 293 9.13 35.96 16.69
CA ALA A 293 9.99 34.80 16.65
C ALA A 293 11.03 34.86 17.79
N PRO A 294 11.17 33.81 18.62
CA PRO A 294 12.21 33.77 19.63
C PRO A 294 13.61 33.68 18.99
N LYS A 295 14.66 34.04 19.73
CA LYS A 295 16.04 34.00 19.24
C LYS A 295 16.41 32.59 18.80
N GLY A 296 16.96 32.45 17.60
CA GLY A 296 17.36 31.16 17.03
C GLY A 296 16.21 30.35 16.42
N ALA A 297 14.99 30.91 16.37
CA ALA A 297 13.88 30.27 15.69
C ALA A 297 14.08 30.24 14.19
N THR A 298 13.62 29.17 13.55
CA THR A 298 13.38 29.16 12.11
C THR A 298 12.07 29.91 11.82
N VAL A 299 12.07 30.79 10.81
CA VAL A 299 10.86 31.47 10.36
C VAL A 299 10.51 30.96 8.97
N LEU A 300 9.30 30.45 8.80
CA LEU A 300 8.76 29.96 7.53
C LEU A 300 7.65 30.90 7.06
N ASP A 301 7.76 31.36 5.82
CA ASP A 301 6.68 32.07 5.14
C ASP A 301 5.68 31.06 4.58
N GLY A 302 4.43 31.20 5.00
CA GLY A 302 3.29 30.36 4.70
C GLY A 302 2.37 30.89 3.61
N ARG A 303 2.68 32.04 2.99
CA ARG A 303 1.85 32.58 1.90
C ARG A 303 1.67 31.56 0.78
N GLY A 304 0.42 31.37 0.35
CA GLY A 304 0.06 30.37 -0.67
C GLY A 304 0.07 28.92 -0.16
N ARG A 305 0.17 28.71 1.16
CA ARG A 305 0.23 27.39 1.78
C ARG A 305 -0.85 27.22 2.84
N THR A 306 -1.24 25.97 3.04
CA THR A 306 -2.19 25.58 4.09
C THR A 306 -1.45 24.85 5.22
N LEU A 307 -1.73 25.22 6.46
CA LEU A 307 -1.22 24.56 7.67
C LEU A 307 -2.32 23.75 8.34
N LEU A 308 -2.08 22.45 8.57
CA LEU A 308 -3.09 21.50 9.02
C LEU A 308 -2.52 20.59 10.13
N PRO A 309 -3.36 20.04 11.03
CA PRO A 309 -2.93 18.90 11.84
C PRO A 309 -2.43 17.77 10.94
N GLY A 310 -1.46 17.00 11.41
CA GLY A 310 -0.97 15.84 10.67
C GLY A 310 -2.08 14.80 10.45
N LEU A 311 -1.98 14.10 9.32
CA LEU A 311 -3.06 13.26 8.83
C LEU A 311 -3.09 11.90 9.54
N TRP A 312 -4.31 11.35 9.56
CA TRP A 312 -4.62 9.98 9.96
C TRP A 312 -5.04 9.17 8.73
N ASP A 313 -4.41 8.02 8.54
CA ASP A 313 -5.07 6.90 7.87
C ASP A 313 -5.70 6.01 8.93
N SER A 314 -7.03 5.98 8.96
CA SER A 314 -7.77 5.22 9.93
C SER A 314 -7.89 3.76 9.54
N HIS A 315 -7.34 3.28 8.43
CA HIS A 315 -7.30 1.85 8.11
C HIS A 315 -6.09 1.55 7.23
N GLN A 316 -4.93 1.40 7.86
CA GLN A 316 -3.69 1.12 7.16
C GLN A 316 -3.19 -0.28 7.48
N HIS A 317 -2.75 -0.99 6.45
CA HIS A 317 -1.95 -2.19 6.63
C HIS A 317 -0.46 -1.83 6.56
N VAL A 318 0.30 -2.18 7.60
CA VAL A 318 1.74 -1.89 7.67
C VAL A 318 2.49 -2.90 6.78
N GLY A 319 3.05 -2.40 5.68
CA GLY A 319 3.86 -3.15 4.73
C GLY A 319 5.34 -3.23 5.12
N GLY A 320 5.84 -2.29 5.93
CA GLY A 320 7.18 -2.34 6.49
C GLY A 320 7.77 -0.98 6.84
N ASP A 321 9.02 -0.95 7.29
CA ASP A 321 9.65 0.27 7.82
C ASP A 321 9.76 1.41 6.80
N TRP A 322 10.10 1.08 5.54
CA TRP A 322 10.22 2.07 4.46
C TRP A 322 8.86 2.65 4.03
N GLU A 323 7.80 1.85 4.16
CA GLU A 323 6.43 2.30 3.90
C GLU A 323 5.96 3.26 5.01
N LEU A 324 6.25 2.96 6.28
CA LEU A 324 6.01 3.91 7.38
C LEU A 324 6.76 5.25 7.19
N LEU A 325 8.00 5.21 6.70
CA LEU A 325 8.74 6.42 6.32
C LEU A 325 8.03 7.18 5.19
N GLN A 326 7.50 6.47 4.18
CA GLN A 326 6.73 7.06 3.09
C GLN A 326 5.42 7.70 3.58
N ASN A 327 4.75 7.12 4.57
CA ASN A 327 3.58 7.74 5.20
C ASN A 327 3.93 9.09 5.83
N VAL A 328 5.07 9.17 6.54
CA VAL A 328 5.56 10.46 7.05
C VAL A 328 5.83 11.44 5.91
N ALA A 329 6.43 10.99 4.80
CA ALA A 329 6.70 11.82 3.62
C ALA A 329 5.43 12.38 2.94
N THR A 330 4.30 11.69 3.10
CA THR A 330 2.97 12.10 2.59
C THR A 330 2.13 12.84 3.63
N GLY A 331 2.73 13.22 4.76
CA GLY A 331 2.09 14.06 5.77
C GLY A 331 1.23 13.31 6.80
N MET A 332 1.27 11.97 6.75
CA MET A 332 0.66 11.14 7.77
C MET A 332 1.53 11.12 9.02
N THR A 333 0.96 11.54 10.14
CA THR A 333 1.63 11.52 11.45
C THR A 333 1.02 10.51 12.40
N ASN A 334 -0.12 9.92 12.03
CA ASN A 334 -0.83 8.92 12.80
C ASN A 334 -1.48 7.88 11.89
N TYR A 335 -1.65 6.65 12.39
CA TYR A 335 -2.43 5.64 11.69
C TYR A 335 -3.18 4.72 12.65
N ARG A 336 -4.23 4.07 12.16
CA ARG A 336 -4.84 2.90 12.81
C ARG A 336 -4.63 1.68 11.92
N SER A 337 -3.99 0.64 12.45
CA SER A 337 -3.89 -0.67 11.81
C SER A 337 -4.89 -1.63 12.43
N PRO A 338 -5.90 -2.09 11.70
CA PRO A 338 -6.92 -2.96 12.26
C PRO A 338 -6.58 -4.46 12.12
N GLY A 339 -5.36 -4.82 11.72
CA GLY A 339 -5.01 -6.22 11.49
C GLY A 339 -3.52 -6.52 11.42
N SER A 340 -2.76 -6.09 12.42
CA SER A 340 -1.34 -6.47 12.59
C SER A 340 -1.17 -7.57 13.64
N SER A 341 -0.07 -8.32 13.54
CA SER A 341 0.35 -9.23 14.61
C SER A 341 0.75 -8.44 15.86
N ILE A 342 0.66 -9.07 17.03
CA ILE A 342 1.06 -8.46 18.30
C ILE A 342 2.57 -8.18 18.28
N GLU A 343 3.34 -9.13 17.77
CA GLU A 343 4.79 -9.11 17.77
C GLU A 343 5.34 -7.97 16.88
N ASP A 344 4.78 -7.80 15.68
CA ASP A 344 5.18 -6.72 14.77
C ASP A 344 4.82 -5.35 15.34
N ALA A 345 3.61 -5.21 15.89
CA ALA A 345 3.17 -3.97 16.53
C ALA A 345 4.08 -3.57 17.70
N GLN A 346 4.40 -4.51 18.59
CA GLN A 346 5.31 -4.26 19.71
C GLN A 346 6.73 -3.89 19.26
N SER A 347 7.22 -4.52 18.19
CA SER A 347 8.50 -4.19 17.58
C SER A 347 8.52 -2.75 17.07
N ILE A 348 7.51 -2.35 16.30
CA ILE A 348 7.35 -0.98 15.78
C ILE A 348 7.28 0.03 16.92
N PHE A 349 6.44 -0.22 17.94
CA PHE A 349 6.30 0.68 19.10
C PHE A 349 7.62 0.88 19.83
N LYS A 350 8.36 -0.22 20.08
CA LYS A 350 9.65 -0.17 20.76
C LYS A 350 10.67 0.64 19.95
N ARG A 351 10.78 0.39 18.65
CA ARG A 351 11.75 1.06 17.77
C ARG A 351 11.43 2.53 17.58
N ARG A 352 10.16 2.88 17.38
CA ARG A 352 9.69 4.27 17.32
C ARG A 352 9.99 5.02 18.61
N ALA A 353 9.69 4.41 19.77
CA ALA A 353 9.98 5.01 21.08
C ALA A 353 11.48 5.23 21.34
N ALA A 354 12.34 4.37 20.78
CA ALA A 354 13.79 4.53 20.84
C ALA A 354 14.34 5.59 19.86
N GLY A 355 13.52 6.07 18.92
CA GLY A 355 13.95 6.95 17.82
C GLY A 355 14.64 6.19 16.67
N ASP A 356 14.59 4.86 16.67
CA ASP A 356 15.24 4.00 15.67
C ASP A 356 14.36 3.73 14.44
N LEU A 357 13.13 4.24 14.44
CA LEU A 357 12.19 4.12 13.33
C LEU A 357 11.42 5.42 13.20
N LEU A 358 11.51 6.06 12.03
CA LEU A 358 10.71 7.22 11.69
C LEU A 358 9.36 6.76 11.13
N ALA A 359 8.33 6.79 11.97
CA ALA A 359 7.00 6.30 11.65
C ALA A 359 5.91 7.19 12.27
N PRO A 360 4.70 7.22 11.68
CA PRO A 360 3.55 7.83 12.33
C PRO A 360 3.19 7.11 13.65
N ASP A 361 2.48 7.75 14.57
CA ASP A 361 2.00 7.12 15.82
C ASP A 361 0.84 6.16 15.51
N GLY A 362 1.06 4.87 15.72
CA GLY A 362 0.12 3.80 15.38
C GLY A 362 -0.83 3.41 16.51
N LYS A 363 -2.08 3.09 16.15
CA LYS A 363 -3.04 2.38 17.01
C LYS A 363 -3.43 1.06 16.39
N VAL A 364 -3.08 -0.03 17.05
CA VAL A 364 -3.20 -1.37 16.49
C VAL A 364 -4.36 -2.12 17.12
N SER A 365 -5.19 -2.73 16.27
CA SER A 365 -6.15 -3.77 16.64
C SER A 365 -5.72 -5.11 16.09
N VAL A 366 -6.11 -6.18 16.77
CA VAL A 366 -5.75 -7.55 16.40
C VAL A 366 -6.99 -8.31 15.95
N ILE A 367 -6.85 -9.06 14.85
CA ILE A 367 -7.94 -9.87 14.30
C ILE A 367 -8.18 -11.10 15.18
N ILE A 368 -9.43 -11.29 15.58
CA ILE A 368 -9.96 -12.53 16.15
C ILE A 368 -10.88 -13.16 15.11
N ASP A 369 -10.63 -14.42 14.77
CA ASP A 369 -11.50 -15.18 13.88
C ASP A 369 -11.74 -16.59 14.39
N ARG A 370 -12.83 -17.23 13.96
CA ARG A 370 -13.06 -18.63 14.27
C ARG A 370 -12.03 -19.48 13.54
N LYS A 371 -11.51 -20.52 14.21
CA LYS A 371 -10.76 -21.59 13.54
C LYS A 371 -11.65 -22.25 12.48
N ASP A 372 -11.35 -21.93 11.23
CA ASP A 372 -12.13 -22.29 10.05
C ASP A 372 -11.19 -22.36 8.84
N PRO A 373 -11.46 -23.22 7.83
CA PRO A 373 -10.69 -23.19 6.58
C PRO A 373 -10.67 -21.83 5.88
N LEU A 374 -11.67 -20.98 6.12
CA LEU A 374 -11.81 -19.62 5.59
C LEU A 374 -11.41 -18.53 6.60
N ALA A 375 -10.71 -18.89 7.68
CA ALA A 375 -10.25 -17.91 8.66
C ALA A 375 -9.25 -16.91 8.05
N ALA A 376 -9.30 -15.66 8.51
CA ALA A 376 -8.32 -14.65 8.12
C ALA A 376 -6.88 -15.12 8.36
N GLN A 377 -6.01 -14.91 7.37
CA GLN A 377 -4.58 -15.17 7.52
C GLN A 377 -4.00 -14.24 8.59
N GLY A 378 -3.21 -14.80 9.51
CA GLY A 378 -2.60 -14.02 10.61
C GLY A 378 -3.53 -13.70 11.78
N ALA A 379 -4.80 -14.15 11.75
CA ALA A 379 -5.73 -13.96 12.86
C ALA A 379 -5.36 -14.80 14.09
N LEU A 380 -5.70 -14.29 15.27
CA LEU A 380 -5.82 -15.10 16.47
C LEU A 380 -7.07 -15.98 16.33
N THR A 381 -6.86 -17.25 15.99
CA THR A 381 -7.97 -18.19 15.79
C THR A 381 -8.52 -18.74 17.10
N VAL A 382 -9.84 -18.81 17.21
CA VAL A 382 -10.57 -19.29 18.39
C VAL A 382 -11.61 -20.35 18.02
N SER A 383 -11.87 -21.29 18.92
CA SER A 383 -12.79 -22.43 18.68
C SER A 383 -14.05 -22.38 19.55
N SER A 384 -14.18 -21.40 20.44
CA SER A 384 -15.33 -21.24 21.33
C SER A 384 -15.52 -19.78 21.77
N ALA A 385 -16.69 -19.46 22.35
CA ALA A 385 -16.94 -18.15 22.96
C ALA A 385 -15.96 -17.83 24.10
N ALA A 386 -15.59 -18.84 24.90
CA ALA A 386 -14.62 -18.66 25.99
C ALA A 386 -13.23 -18.33 25.45
N GLU A 387 -12.81 -18.97 24.37
CA GLU A 387 -11.55 -18.65 23.69
C GLU A 387 -11.60 -17.27 23.02
N ALA A 388 -12.75 -16.84 22.48
CA ALA A 388 -12.92 -15.49 21.95
C ALA A 388 -12.71 -14.43 23.05
N VAL A 389 -13.30 -14.63 24.24
CA VAL A 389 -13.09 -13.77 25.41
C VAL A 389 -11.61 -13.80 25.86
N ALA A 390 -11.00 -14.98 25.96
CA ALA A 390 -9.59 -15.10 26.34
C ALA A 390 -8.63 -14.45 25.31
N ALA A 391 -9.00 -14.42 24.02
CA ALA A 391 -8.25 -13.71 23.00
C ALA A 391 -8.30 -12.19 23.22
N VAL A 392 -9.45 -11.65 23.65
CA VAL A 392 -9.57 -10.23 24.05
C VAL A 392 -8.65 -9.92 25.23
N ASP A 393 -8.61 -10.78 26.26
CA ASP A 393 -7.68 -10.62 27.40
C ASP A 393 -6.22 -10.58 26.93
N ARG A 394 -5.83 -11.48 26.02
CA ARG A 394 -4.47 -11.53 25.45
C ARG A 394 -4.14 -10.24 24.70
N ILE A 395 -5.07 -9.71 23.91
CA ILE A 395 -4.88 -8.46 23.16
C ILE A 395 -4.69 -7.28 24.11
N LYS A 396 -5.48 -7.20 25.20
CA LYS A 396 -5.29 -6.18 26.23
C LYS A 396 -3.94 -6.30 26.92
N ALA A 397 -3.55 -7.51 27.32
CA ALA A 397 -2.28 -7.77 27.99
C ALA A 397 -1.07 -7.41 27.12
N ALA A 398 -1.22 -7.50 25.79
CA ALA A 398 -0.21 -7.09 24.83
C ALA A 398 -0.11 -5.56 24.61
N GLY A 399 -1.04 -4.78 25.18
CA GLY A 399 -1.05 -3.32 25.08
C GLY A 399 -1.65 -2.79 23.77
N MET A 400 -2.47 -3.58 23.08
CA MET A 400 -3.13 -3.15 21.84
C MET A 400 -4.34 -2.24 22.13
N TRP A 401 -4.79 -1.52 21.10
CA TRP A 401 -5.88 -0.54 21.21
C TRP A 401 -7.27 -1.15 21.05
N GLY A 402 -7.42 -2.15 20.17
CA GLY A 402 -8.73 -2.70 19.84
C GLY A 402 -8.71 -4.16 19.39
N VAL A 403 -9.91 -4.69 19.17
CA VAL A 403 -10.16 -6.03 18.64
C VAL A 403 -10.92 -5.92 17.32
N LYS A 404 -10.47 -6.69 16.32
CA LYS A 404 -11.16 -6.83 15.02
C LYS A 404 -11.80 -8.20 14.92
N PHE A 405 -13.12 -8.28 14.97
CA PHE A 405 -13.81 -9.52 14.63
C PHE A 405 -13.91 -9.69 13.11
N TYR A 406 -13.85 -10.95 12.65
CA TYR A 406 -13.80 -11.26 11.23
C TYR A 406 -14.94 -12.17 10.76
N THR A 407 -15.01 -12.39 9.44
CA THR A 407 -16.21 -12.95 8.79
C THR A 407 -16.55 -14.38 9.19
N SER A 408 -15.58 -15.18 9.65
CA SER A 408 -15.81 -16.60 10.00
C SER A 408 -16.24 -16.80 11.45
N MET A 409 -16.25 -15.73 12.26
CA MET A 409 -16.74 -15.74 13.64
C MET A 409 -18.16 -16.33 13.73
N ASN A 410 -18.44 -17.04 14.82
CA ASN A 410 -19.82 -17.38 15.15
C ASN A 410 -20.51 -16.13 15.72
N PRO A 411 -21.67 -15.69 15.17
CA PRO A 411 -22.38 -14.50 15.66
C PRO A 411 -22.67 -14.52 17.16
N ALA A 412 -22.92 -15.71 17.74
CA ALA A 412 -23.19 -15.86 19.17
C ALA A 412 -21.98 -15.57 20.07
N TRP A 413 -20.76 -15.53 19.53
CA TRP A 413 -19.54 -15.25 20.28
C TRP A 413 -19.19 -13.76 20.32
N ILE A 414 -19.80 -12.94 19.45
CA ILE A 414 -19.49 -11.51 19.33
C ILE A 414 -19.87 -10.75 20.59
N ALA A 415 -21.13 -10.82 21.03
CA ALA A 415 -21.61 -10.07 22.18
C ALA A 415 -20.81 -10.32 23.48
N PRO A 416 -20.52 -11.57 23.90
CA PRO A 416 -19.72 -11.78 25.11
C PRO A 416 -18.27 -11.29 24.97
N ALA A 417 -17.65 -11.45 23.79
CA ALA A 417 -16.28 -10.99 23.57
C ALA A 417 -16.20 -9.45 23.48
N ALA A 418 -17.16 -8.80 22.84
CA ALA A 418 -17.28 -7.34 22.80
C ALA A 418 -17.50 -6.76 24.20
N ALA A 419 -18.35 -7.40 25.02
CA ALA A 419 -18.55 -6.98 26.41
C ALA A 419 -17.27 -7.03 27.24
N GLU A 420 -16.44 -8.07 27.08
CA GLU A 420 -15.12 -8.12 27.75
C GLU A 420 -14.18 -7.04 27.21
N ALA A 421 -14.17 -6.81 25.89
CA ALA A 421 -13.34 -5.77 25.28
C ALA A 421 -13.67 -4.39 25.86
N HIS A 422 -14.96 -4.05 25.95
CA HIS A 422 -15.42 -2.80 26.57
C HIS A 422 -15.06 -2.72 28.06
N LYS A 423 -15.17 -3.81 28.82
CA LYS A 423 -14.73 -3.88 30.22
C LYS A 423 -13.23 -3.58 30.37
N LEU A 424 -12.42 -3.97 29.40
CA LEU A 424 -10.98 -3.72 29.36
C LEU A 424 -10.60 -2.39 28.69
N GLY A 425 -11.59 -1.62 28.23
CA GLY A 425 -11.39 -0.35 27.52
C GLY A 425 -10.78 -0.50 26.13
N LEU A 426 -10.98 -1.64 25.47
CA LEU A 426 -10.61 -1.87 24.08
C LEU A 426 -11.74 -1.42 23.15
N HIS A 427 -11.37 -0.90 21.99
CA HIS A 427 -12.31 -0.61 20.90
C HIS A 427 -12.70 -1.90 20.15
N VAL A 428 -13.96 -2.04 19.76
CA VAL A 428 -14.49 -3.21 19.06
C VAL A 428 -14.93 -2.85 17.66
N HIS A 429 -14.36 -3.50 16.65
CA HIS A 429 -14.75 -3.28 15.26
C HIS A 429 -14.59 -4.51 14.37
N GLY A 430 -14.83 -4.33 13.08
CA GLY A 430 -14.32 -5.25 12.07
C GLY A 430 -15.29 -5.56 10.96
N HIS A 431 -15.08 -6.74 10.38
CA HIS A 431 -15.97 -7.29 9.36
C HIS A 431 -17.21 -7.87 10.03
N VAL A 432 -18.30 -7.98 9.26
CA VAL A 432 -19.53 -8.58 9.78
C VAL A 432 -19.52 -10.10 9.55
N PRO A 433 -19.72 -10.92 10.59
CA PRO A 433 -19.74 -12.38 10.46
C PRO A 433 -20.80 -12.90 9.49
N ALA A 434 -20.53 -14.04 8.85
CA ALA A 434 -21.51 -14.72 8.01
C ALA A 434 -22.79 -15.05 8.80
N GLY A 435 -23.95 -14.79 8.20
CA GLY A 435 -25.26 -14.95 8.81
C GLY A 435 -25.69 -13.80 9.73
N MET A 436 -24.90 -12.73 9.83
CA MET A 436 -25.18 -11.55 10.64
C MET A 436 -25.35 -10.31 9.75
N ARG A 437 -26.32 -9.44 10.04
CA ARG A 437 -26.44 -8.12 9.40
C ARG A 437 -25.59 -7.09 10.15
N PRO A 438 -25.09 -6.02 9.50
CA PRO A 438 -24.26 -5.01 10.16
C PRO A 438 -24.96 -4.37 11.37
N LEU A 439 -26.28 -4.14 11.31
CA LEU A 439 -27.02 -3.62 12.46
C LEU A 439 -27.00 -4.57 13.67
N ASP A 440 -26.99 -5.88 13.43
CA ASP A 440 -26.91 -6.86 14.50
C ASP A 440 -25.51 -6.87 15.13
N ALA A 441 -24.44 -6.70 14.34
CA ALA A 441 -23.08 -6.56 14.84
C ALA A 441 -22.93 -5.33 15.74
N VAL A 442 -23.51 -4.20 15.33
CA VAL A 442 -23.58 -2.97 16.13
C VAL A 442 -24.36 -3.20 17.43
N ARG A 443 -25.48 -3.91 17.38
CA ARG A 443 -26.25 -4.27 18.59
C ARG A 443 -25.50 -5.24 19.50
N ALA A 444 -24.63 -6.07 18.95
CA ALA A 444 -23.76 -6.99 19.68
C ALA A 444 -22.53 -6.31 20.30
N GLY A 445 -22.26 -5.03 20.00
CA GLY A 445 -21.22 -4.24 20.66
C GLY A 445 -20.11 -3.72 19.75
N TYR A 446 -20.29 -3.70 18.43
CA TYR A 446 -19.35 -2.98 17.56
C TYR A 446 -19.45 -1.47 17.81
N ASP A 447 -18.30 -0.84 18.07
CA ASP A 447 -18.12 0.61 18.10
C ASP A 447 -17.97 1.16 16.67
N GLU A 448 -17.38 0.36 15.78
CA GLU A 448 -17.15 0.69 14.37
C GLU A 448 -17.48 -0.50 13.46
N VAL A 449 -18.03 -0.24 12.28
CA VAL A 449 -18.13 -1.23 11.19
C VAL A 449 -17.19 -0.84 10.06
N THR A 450 -16.37 -1.81 9.65
CA THR A 450 -15.30 -1.60 8.69
C THR A 450 -15.70 -2.07 7.30
N HIS A 451 -15.37 -1.24 6.30
CA HIS A 451 -15.69 -1.30 4.88
C HIS A 451 -17.16 -1.06 4.51
N ILE A 452 -17.35 -0.20 3.50
CA ILE A 452 -18.67 0.20 3.01
C ILE A 452 -19.51 -0.96 2.46
N ASN A 453 -18.86 -2.02 1.94
CA ASN A 453 -19.55 -3.19 1.42
C ASN A 453 -20.36 -3.90 2.53
N PHE A 454 -19.86 -3.95 3.77
CA PHE A 454 -20.61 -4.53 4.88
C PHE A 454 -21.78 -3.66 5.33
N ILE A 455 -21.72 -2.34 5.15
CA ILE A 455 -22.89 -1.48 5.37
C ILE A 455 -23.95 -1.75 4.31
N MET A 456 -23.54 -1.89 3.04
CA MET A 456 -24.43 -2.27 1.93
C MET A 456 -25.12 -3.63 2.18
N MET A 457 -24.43 -4.55 2.89
CA MET A 457 -24.99 -5.87 3.27
C MET A 457 -26.23 -5.79 4.17
N GLN A 458 -26.55 -4.64 4.78
CA GLN A 458 -27.80 -4.47 5.54
C GLN A 458 -29.04 -4.80 4.70
N VAL A 459 -29.01 -4.52 3.40
CA VAL A 459 -30.14 -4.69 2.47
C VAL A 459 -29.85 -5.71 1.36
N MET A 460 -28.79 -6.52 1.53
CA MET A 460 -28.52 -7.62 0.60
C MET A 460 -29.44 -8.82 0.87
N PRO A 461 -29.69 -9.65 -0.16
CA PRO A 461 -30.38 -10.93 -0.01
C PRO A 461 -29.76 -11.79 1.09
N GLN A 462 -30.59 -12.53 1.83
CA GLN A 462 -30.13 -13.30 2.99
C GLN A 462 -29.10 -14.38 2.60
N ASP A 463 -29.24 -15.00 1.42
CA ASP A 463 -28.29 -16.01 0.93
C ASP A 463 -26.88 -15.46 0.68
N VAL A 464 -26.76 -14.16 0.41
CA VAL A 464 -25.48 -13.43 0.35
C VAL A 464 -24.94 -13.22 1.77
N VAL A 465 -25.80 -12.75 2.69
CA VAL A 465 -25.44 -12.50 4.11
C VAL A 465 -24.96 -13.79 4.80
N ASP A 466 -25.64 -14.91 4.57
CA ASP A 466 -25.31 -16.23 5.13
C ASP A 466 -23.93 -16.73 4.69
N LYS A 467 -23.38 -16.19 3.60
CA LYS A 467 -22.09 -16.58 3.01
C LYS A 467 -21.09 -15.43 2.96
N ALA A 468 -21.26 -14.41 3.81
CA ALA A 468 -20.39 -13.23 3.81
C ALA A 468 -18.92 -13.54 4.17
N ASN A 469 -18.59 -14.75 4.62
CA ASN A 469 -17.21 -15.23 4.78
C ASN A 469 -16.57 -15.75 3.47
N THR A 470 -17.26 -15.66 2.35
CA THR A 470 -16.78 -16.03 1.01
C THR A 470 -16.70 -14.80 0.10
N ALA A 471 -16.43 -14.99 -1.19
CA ALA A 471 -16.50 -13.95 -2.22
C ALA A 471 -17.88 -13.24 -2.27
N ALA A 472 -18.94 -13.83 -1.73
CA ALA A 472 -20.27 -13.23 -1.67
C ALA A 472 -20.30 -11.83 -1.02
N ARG A 473 -19.39 -11.53 -0.07
CA ARG A 473 -19.28 -10.17 0.52
C ARG A 473 -18.84 -9.08 -0.48
N LEU A 474 -18.20 -9.49 -1.57
CA LEU A 474 -17.79 -8.63 -2.69
C LEU A 474 -18.84 -8.69 -3.79
N GLU A 475 -19.18 -9.92 -4.21
CA GLU A 475 -20.06 -10.19 -5.35
C GLU A 475 -21.50 -9.73 -5.11
N GLY A 476 -22.01 -9.83 -3.88
CA GLY A 476 -23.34 -9.35 -3.52
C GLY A 476 -23.50 -7.86 -3.77
N PRO A 477 -22.72 -7.00 -3.08
CA PRO A 477 -22.70 -5.56 -3.34
C PRO A 477 -22.40 -5.20 -4.79
N ALA A 478 -21.49 -5.93 -5.47
CA ALA A 478 -21.20 -5.68 -6.89
C ALA A 478 -22.41 -5.94 -7.80
N ARG A 479 -23.17 -7.02 -7.55
CA ARG A 479 -24.35 -7.39 -8.33
C ARG A 479 -25.55 -6.50 -8.05
N TYR A 480 -25.88 -6.32 -6.76
CA TYR A 480 -27.16 -5.74 -6.34
C TYR A 480 -27.06 -4.27 -5.94
N GLY A 481 -25.85 -3.74 -5.68
CA GLY A 481 -25.65 -2.38 -5.16
C GLY A 481 -26.31 -1.30 -6.02
N LYS A 482 -26.17 -1.39 -7.34
CA LYS A 482 -26.80 -0.47 -8.32
C LYS A 482 -28.32 -0.34 -8.17
N ASP A 483 -28.99 -1.39 -7.68
CA ASP A 483 -30.45 -1.47 -7.58
C ASP A 483 -30.97 -1.08 -6.18
N VAL A 484 -30.08 -0.78 -5.23
CA VAL A 484 -30.45 -0.42 -3.85
C VAL A 484 -31.09 0.98 -3.80
N ASP A 485 -32.27 1.06 -3.18
CA ASP A 485 -32.87 2.33 -2.75
C ASP A 485 -32.28 2.77 -1.39
N LEU A 486 -31.27 3.65 -1.48
CA LEU A 486 -30.57 4.23 -0.33
C LEU A 486 -31.45 5.14 0.53
N ASP A 487 -32.61 5.56 0.01
CA ASP A 487 -33.56 6.45 0.66
C ASP A 487 -34.82 5.72 1.17
N SER A 488 -34.84 4.38 1.06
CA SER A 488 -35.89 3.53 1.60
C SER A 488 -36.07 3.69 3.12
N ALA A 489 -37.26 3.36 3.63
CA ALA A 489 -37.57 3.46 5.06
C ALA A 489 -36.63 2.59 5.92
N GLU A 490 -36.24 1.41 5.41
CA GLU A 490 -35.31 0.51 6.08
C GLU A 490 -33.92 1.14 6.23
N MET A 491 -33.36 1.69 5.14
CA MET A 491 -32.03 2.33 5.18
C MET A 491 -32.03 3.57 6.07
N ARG A 492 -33.08 4.40 6.02
CA ARG A 492 -33.19 5.57 6.92
C ARG A 492 -33.25 5.17 8.39
N ALA A 493 -33.99 4.11 8.72
CA ALA A 493 -34.04 3.58 10.08
C ALA A 493 -32.68 3.02 10.53
N PHE A 494 -31.97 2.36 9.62
CA PHE A 494 -30.63 1.87 9.86
C PHE A 494 -29.64 3.02 10.16
N TYR A 495 -29.59 4.05 9.32
CA TYR A 495 -28.73 5.22 9.56
C TYR A 495 -29.04 5.90 10.90
N ALA A 496 -30.32 6.06 11.23
CA ALA A 496 -30.74 6.68 12.48
C ALA A 496 -30.26 5.89 13.71
N GLU A 497 -30.28 4.56 13.64
CA GLU A 497 -29.80 3.71 14.74
C GLU A 497 -28.26 3.76 14.86
N LEU A 498 -27.54 3.78 13.74
CA LEU A 498 -26.08 4.00 13.74
C LEU A 498 -25.71 5.34 14.36
N ALA A 499 -26.38 6.42 13.94
CA ALA A 499 -26.16 7.77 14.46
C ALA A 499 -26.47 7.87 15.97
N LYS A 500 -27.59 7.29 16.40
CA LYS A 500 -27.99 7.24 17.82
C LYS A 500 -26.94 6.53 18.68
N ARG A 501 -26.35 5.46 18.16
CA ARG A 501 -25.29 4.70 18.84
C ARG A 501 -23.91 5.34 18.70
N LYS A 502 -23.77 6.33 17.83
CA LYS A 502 -22.49 6.92 17.43
C LYS A 502 -21.53 5.86 16.85
N THR A 503 -22.09 4.86 16.18
CA THR A 503 -21.29 3.84 15.49
C THR A 503 -20.46 4.53 14.42
N ILE A 504 -19.15 4.31 14.47
CA ILE A 504 -18.21 4.86 13.49
C ILE A 504 -18.24 3.99 12.25
N ILE A 505 -18.25 4.62 11.07
CA ILE A 505 -18.06 3.90 9.81
C ILE A 505 -16.69 4.27 9.26
N ASP A 506 -15.96 3.23 8.87
CA ASP A 506 -14.72 3.27 8.12
C ASP A 506 -15.00 2.72 6.71
N PRO A 507 -15.39 3.56 5.73
CA PRO A 507 -15.84 3.15 4.40
C PRO A 507 -14.79 2.45 3.54
N THR A 508 -13.54 2.91 3.60
CA THR A 508 -12.43 2.48 2.73
C THR A 508 -12.79 2.45 1.25
N LEU A 509 -13.48 3.46 0.71
CA LEU A 509 -13.98 3.47 -0.67
C LEU A 509 -12.87 3.22 -1.69
N VAL A 510 -11.65 3.71 -1.43
CA VAL A 510 -10.51 3.65 -2.33
C VAL A 510 -10.05 2.23 -2.65
N VAL A 511 -10.14 1.26 -1.71
CA VAL A 511 -9.82 -0.14 -2.03
C VAL A 511 -10.85 -0.78 -2.97
N TRP A 512 -12.09 -0.29 -2.91
CA TRP A 512 -13.19 -0.78 -3.76
C TRP A 512 -13.17 -0.16 -5.15
N GLU A 513 -12.66 1.05 -5.30
CA GLU A 513 -12.65 1.78 -6.57
C GLU A 513 -11.98 0.98 -7.71
N PRO A 514 -10.71 0.56 -7.63
CA PRO A 514 -10.07 -0.18 -8.71
C PRO A 514 -10.70 -1.58 -8.88
N LEU A 515 -11.08 -2.25 -7.79
CA LEU A 515 -11.75 -3.55 -7.83
C LEU A 515 -13.05 -3.48 -8.65
N MET A 516 -13.81 -2.41 -8.49
CA MET A 516 -15.11 -2.26 -9.14
C MET A 516 -15.00 -1.62 -10.52
N THR A 517 -14.08 -0.67 -10.71
CA THR A 517 -14.10 0.23 -11.87
C THR A 517 -13.00 -0.03 -12.91
N SER A 518 -11.88 -0.64 -12.51
CA SER A 518 -10.72 -0.83 -13.39
C SER A 518 -10.94 -1.93 -14.42
N ASP A 519 -10.44 -1.72 -15.63
CA ASP A 519 -10.30 -2.73 -16.69
C ASP A 519 -8.83 -3.02 -17.02
N GLY A 520 -7.89 -2.52 -16.21
CA GLY A 520 -6.46 -2.69 -16.38
C GLY A 520 -5.82 -1.78 -17.43
N SER A 521 -6.59 -0.91 -18.09
CA SER A 521 -6.05 -0.04 -19.15
C SER A 521 -5.29 1.19 -18.63
N ALA A 522 -5.49 1.58 -17.37
CA ALA A 522 -4.91 2.77 -16.77
C ALA A 522 -4.43 2.52 -15.33
N ILE A 523 -3.54 3.39 -14.85
CA ILE A 523 -3.18 3.44 -13.44
C ILE A 523 -4.41 3.94 -12.65
N PRO A 524 -4.80 3.27 -11.56
CA PRO A 524 -5.90 3.69 -10.71
C PRO A 524 -5.74 5.13 -10.17
N PRO A 525 -6.84 5.87 -9.94
CA PRO A 525 -6.80 7.28 -9.52
C PRO A 525 -5.96 7.55 -8.26
N GLU A 526 -5.94 6.61 -7.31
CA GLU A 526 -5.19 6.70 -6.06
C GLU A 526 -3.68 6.81 -6.25
N TYR A 527 -3.14 6.24 -7.33
CA TYR A 527 -1.71 6.24 -7.63
C TYR A 527 -1.30 7.16 -8.78
N ALA A 528 -2.27 7.69 -9.53
CA ALA A 528 -2.02 8.48 -10.73
C ALA A 528 -1.10 9.69 -10.49
N ALA A 529 -1.26 10.38 -9.35
CA ALA A 529 -0.43 11.52 -8.96
C ALA A 529 1.03 11.16 -8.65
N TYR A 530 1.29 9.88 -8.35
CA TYR A 530 2.61 9.36 -7.97
C TYR A 530 3.32 8.65 -9.14
N ALA A 531 2.60 8.31 -10.22
CA ALA A 531 3.10 7.45 -11.30
C ALA A 531 4.43 7.90 -11.92
N ASP A 532 4.63 9.22 -12.08
CA ASP A 532 5.85 9.77 -12.69
C ASP A 532 7.02 9.92 -11.72
N ILE A 533 6.76 9.85 -10.41
CA ILE A 533 7.77 10.04 -9.36
C ILE A 533 8.10 8.77 -8.59
N ALA A 534 7.26 7.74 -8.72
CA ALA A 534 7.48 6.43 -8.15
C ALA A 534 8.50 5.63 -8.98
N PRO A 535 9.17 4.63 -8.36
CA PRO A 535 10.01 3.69 -9.09
C PRO A 535 9.23 3.05 -10.25
N PRO A 536 9.79 2.96 -11.46
CA PRO A 536 9.06 2.55 -12.65
C PRO A 536 8.40 1.18 -12.55
N ALA A 537 9.09 0.20 -11.94
CA ALA A 537 8.55 -1.14 -11.74
C ALA A 537 7.31 -1.11 -10.83
N VAL A 538 7.33 -0.28 -9.79
CA VAL A 538 6.18 -0.05 -8.91
C VAL A 538 5.03 0.60 -9.69
N ALA A 539 5.30 1.68 -10.43
CA ALA A 539 4.28 2.39 -11.19
C ALA A 539 3.61 1.50 -12.26
N ARG A 540 4.37 0.63 -12.91
CA ARG A 540 3.83 -0.39 -13.84
C ARG A 540 2.97 -1.42 -13.12
N GLY A 541 3.39 -1.83 -11.92
CA GLY A 541 2.65 -2.76 -11.06
C GLY A 541 1.29 -2.25 -10.58
N TRP A 542 1.07 -0.93 -10.54
CA TRP A 542 -0.22 -0.35 -10.18
C TRP A 542 -1.32 -0.53 -11.24
N LYS A 543 -0.97 -0.84 -12.50
CA LYS A 543 -1.96 -1.14 -13.53
C LYS A 543 -2.56 -2.52 -13.29
N ILE A 544 -3.61 -2.56 -12.50
CA ILE A 544 -4.34 -3.79 -12.15
C ILE A 544 -5.68 -3.85 -12.85
N GLY A 545 -6.08 -5.05 -13.27
CA GLY A 545 -7.46 -5.33 -13.67
C GLY A 545 -8.38 -5.26 -12.44
N GLY A 546 -9.62 -4.80 -12.63
CA GLY A 546 -10.62 -4.90 -11.59
C GLY A 546 -11.08 -6.34 -11.35
N TYR A 547 -11.89 -6.55 -10.33
CA TYR A 547 -12.43 -7.86 -9.95
C TYR A 547 -13.07 -8.59 -11.14
N PRO A 548 -12.87 -9.93 -11.29
CA PRO A 548 -13.43 -10.69 -12.41
C PRO A 548 -14.95 -10.56 -12.52
N LEU A 549 -15.45 -10.38 -13.74
CA LEU A 549 -16.88 -10.31 -14.00
C LEU A 549 -17.54 -11.69 -13.86
N PHE A 550 -18.76 -11.73 -13.33
CA PHE A 550 -19.52 -12.96 -13.09
C PHE A 550 -21.00 -12.77 -13.38
N GLY A 551 -21.73 -13.87 -13.59
CA GLY A 551 -23.20 -13.85 -13.69
C GLY A 551 -23.78 -12.98 -14.82
N GLY A 552 -23.01 -12.73 -15.89
CA GLY A 552 -23.42 -11.86 -17.00
C GLY A 552 -23.34 -10.35 -16.70
N LEU A 553 -22.79 -9.96 -15.55
CA LEU A 553 -22.58 -8.55 -15.20
C LEU A 553 -21.48 -7.93 -16.07
N THR A 554 -21.63 -6.65 -16.34
CA THR A 554 -20.66 -5.83 -17.05
C THR A 554 -19.84 -4.99 -16.08
N ARG A 555 -18.71 -4.45 -16.54
CA ARG A 555 -17.94 -3.46 -15.77
C ARG A 555 -18.76 -2.20 -15.46
N ASP A 556 -19.70 -1.84 -16.32
CA ASP A 556 -20.63 -0.73 -16.10
C ASP A 556 -21.59 -1.01 -14.93
N ASP A 557 -22.06 -2.26 -14.78
CA ASP A 557 -22.86 -2.65 -13.61
C ASP A 557 -22.08 -2.50 -12.30
N PHE A 558 -20.79 -2.89 -12.31
CA PHE A 558 -19.93 -2.72 -11.13
C PHE A 558 -19.69 -1.24 -10.83
N ARG A 559 -19.44 -0.40 -11.84
CA ARG A 559 -19.30 1.06 -11.69
C ARG A 559 -20.54 1.67 -11.04
N LYS A 560 -21.74 1.32 -11.52
CA LYS A 560 -23.00 1.78 -10.91
C LYS A 560 -23.18 1.33 -9.46
N SER A 561 -22.75 0.11 -9.14
CA SER A 561 -22.75 -0.38 -7.74
C SER A 561 -21.73 0.35 -6.87
N PHE A 562 -20.56 0.71 -7.40
CA PHE A 562 -19.58 1.53 -6.70
C PHE A 562 -20.09 2.96 -6.46
N ASP A 563 -20.72 3.59 -7.47
CA ASP A 563 -21.36 4.90 -7.32
C ASP A 563 -22.40 4.90 -6.18
N LYS A 564 -23.13 3.79 -6.02
CA LYS A 564 -24.06 3.60 -4.89
C LYS A 564 -23.35 3.52 -3.55
N SER A 565 -22.18 2.90 -3.47
CA SER A 565 -21.35 2.91 -2.24
C SER A 565 -20.87 4.32 -1.88
N VAL A 566 -20.45 5.11 -2.87
CA VAL A 566 -20.08 6.52 -2.66
C VAL A 566 -21.29 7.33 -2.15
N GLN A 567 -22.46 7.17 -2.79
CA GLN A 567 -23.69 7.83 -2.36
C GLN A 567 -24.14 7.41 -0.95
N LEU A 568 -23.93 6.15 -0.58
CA LEU A 568 -24.25 5.60 0.75
C LEU A 568 -23.43 6.31 1.84
N VAL A 569 -22.13 6.56 1.62
CA VAL A 569 -21.30 7.37 2.55
C VAL A 569 -21.91 8.75 2.79
N GLY A 570 -22.35 9.42 1.73
CA GLY A 570 -23.01 10.72 1.83
C GLY A 570 -24.32 10.69 2.64
N ARG A 571 -25.10 9.59 2.54
CA ARG A 571 -26.32 9.40 3.34
C ARG A 571 -26.01 9.15 4.81
N LEU A 572 -25.01 8.33 5.11
CA LEU A 572 -24.55 8.08 6.48
C LEU A 572 -24.08 9.38 7.14
N TYR A 573 -23.24 10.15 6.45
CA TYR A 573 -22.73 11.42 6.95
C TYR A 573 -23.86 12.42 7.24
N LYS A 574 -24.79 12.62 6.29
CA LYS A 574 -25.96 13.51 6.47
C LYS A 574 -26.89 13.06 7.59
N ALA A 575 -26.94 11.76 7.90
CA ALA A 575 -27.69 11.23 9.02
C ALA A 575 -27.00 11.42 10.38
N GLY A 576 -25.80 12.00 10.41
CA GLY A 576 -25.02 12.24 11.64
C GLY A 576 -24.22 11.02 12.12
N VAL A 577 -23.98 10.05 11.24
CA VAL A 577 -23.11 8.91 11.53
C VAL A 577 -21.65 9.36 11.46
N PRO A 578 -20.82 9.14 12.50
CA PRO A 578 -19.39 9.46 12.43
C PRO A 578 -18.68 8.67 11.33
N ILE A 579 -17.89 9.36 10.50
CA ILE A 579 -17.09 8.78 9.41
C ILE A 579 -15.60 9.06 9.67
N VAL A 580 -14.75 8.07 9.47
CA VAL A 580 -13.29 8.21 9.42
C VAL A 580 -12.76 7.90 8.02
N ALA A 581 -11.64 8.50 7.61
CA ALA A 581 -10.95 8.14 6.37
C ALA A 581 -9.95 7.02 6.65
N GLY A 582 -10.13 5.88 6.00
CA GLY A 582 -9.21 4.75 6.03
C GLY A 582 -9.04 4.18 4.62
N THR A 583 -7.89 3.59 4.30
CA THR A 583 -7.59 3.17 2.92
C THR A 583 -7.74 1.68 2.67
N ASP A 584 -7.56 0.84 3.69
CA ASP A 584 -7.25 -0.59 3.58
C ASP A 584 -6.00 -0.88 2.72
N GLY A 585 -5.13 0.13 2.59
CA GLY A 585 -3.93 0.12 1.77
C GLY A 585 -2.67 0.45 2.58
N TYR A 586 -1.70 1.06 1.91
CA TYR A 586 -0.38 1.39 2.46
C TYR A 586 -0.17 2.90 2.66
N GLY A 587 -1.22 3.71 2.47
CA GLY A 587 -1.34 5.11 2.88
C GLY A 587 -1.14 6.16 1.78
N LEU A 588 -0.65 5.80 0.59
CA LEU A 588 -0.61 6.73 -0.56
C LEU A 588 -2.02 7.09 -1.06
N GLU A 589 -2.98 6.23 -0.76
CA GLU A 589 -4.36 6.28 -1.24
C GLU A 589 -5.23 7.28 -0.45
N LEU A 590 -4.76 7.79 0.69
CA LEU A 590 -5.56 8.57 1.64
C LEU A 590 -6.19 9.81 1.00
N VAL A 591 -5.45 10.56 0.18
CA VAL A 591 -6.00 11.75 -0.47
C VAL A 591 -7.12 11.37 -1.44
N ARG A 592 -7.02 10.21 -2.11
CA ARG A 592 -8.09 9.72 -2.99
C ARG A 592 -9.34 9.30 -2.20
N GLU A 593 -9.18 8.72 -1.01
CA GLU A 593 -10.32 8.46 -0.11
C GLU A 593 -11.09 9.74 0.22
N LEU A 594 -10.36 10.83 0.52
CA LEU A 594 -10.97 12.13 0.79
C LEU A 594 -11.66 12.76 -0.43
N GLU A 595 -11.09 12.59 -1.63
CA GLU A 595 -11.75 12.98 -2.88
C GLU A 595 -13.03 12.19 -3.14
N LEU A 596 -13.07 10.90 -2.77
CA LEU A 596 -14.29 10.08 -2.85
C LEU A 596 -15.34 10.56 -1.84
N TYR A 597 -14.95 11.10 -0.69
CA TYR A 597 -15.87 11.74 0.25
C TYR A 597 -16.42 13.07 -0.29
N GLN A 598 -15.64 13.83 -1.06
CA GLN A 598 -16.17 14.99 -1.79
C GLN A 598 -17.22 14.56 -2.82
N GLN A 599 -16.96 13.46 -3.55
CA GLN A 599 -17.93 12.88 -4.49
C GLN A 599 -19.20 12.38 -3.77
N ALA A 600 -19.07 11.91 -2.52
CA ALA A 600 -20.20 11.58 -1.65
C ALA A 600 -20.98 12.82 -1.16
N GLY A 601 -20.45 14.02 -1.36
CA GLY A 601 -21.09 15.31 -1.06
C GLY A 601 -20.61 15.98 0.22
N LEU A 602 -19.47 15.57 0.79
CA LEU A 602 -18.80 16.30 1.87
C LEU A 602 -18.02 17.49 1.29
N THR A 603 -17.93 18.58 2.03
CA THR A 603 -17.00 19.69 1.73
C THR A 603 -15.55 19.28 2.03
N ASN A 604 -14.57 20.04 1.54
CA ASN A 604 -13.15 19.77 1.82
C ASN A 604 -12.86 19.77 3.33
N ALA A 605 -13.48 20.67 4.07
CA ALA A 605 -13.32 20.75 5.52
C ALA A 605 -13.90 19.51 6.22
N GLU A 606 -15.11 19.08 5.83
CA GLU A 606 -15.77 17.91 6.41
C GLU A 606 -14.99 16.62 6.08
N ALA A 607 -14.56 16.44 4.84
CA ALA A 607 -13.71 15.33 4.44
C ALA A 607 -12.40 15.33 5.25
N LEU A 608 -11.71 16.46 5.35
CA LEU A 608 -10.46 16.55 6.10
C LEU A 608 -10.61 16.32 7.61
N GLN A 609 -11.76 16.63 8.21
CA GLN A 609 -12.03 16.26 9.60
C GLN A 609 -11.98 14.74 9.83
N THR A 610 -12.41 13.95 8.84
CA THR A 610 -12.38 12.47 8.89
C THR A 610 -10.96 11.89 8.91
N ALA A 611 -9.95 12.67 8.51
CA ALA A 611 -8.52 12.31 8.54
C ALA A 611 -7.71 13.13 9.56
N THR A 612 -8.37 13.87 10.46
CA THR A 612 -7.69 14.70 11.48
C THR A 612 -8.34 14.57 12.85
N ILE A 613 -9.32 15.41 13.19
CA ILE A 613 -9.87 15.48 14.55
C ILE A 613 -10.78 14.30 14.88
N VAL A 614 -11.51 13.74 13.89
CA VAL A 614 -12.44 12.62 14.13
C VAL A 614 -11.69 11.37 14.57
N PRO A 615 -10.66 10.88 13.85
CA PRO A 615 -9.89 9.74 14.31
C PRO A 615 -9.11 10.03 15.60
N ALA A 616 -8.60 11.24 15.81
CA ALA A 616 -7.98 11.61 17.08
C ALA A 616 -8.93 11.46 18.28
N ARG A 617 -10.21 11.86 18.13
CA ARG A 617 -11.25 11.66 19.14
C ARG A 617 -11.61 10.18 19.32
N MET A 618 -11.71 9.45 18.21
CA MET A 618 -12.00 8.00 18.23
C MET A 618 -11.01 7.23 19.10
N VAL A 619 -9.72 7.56 19.00
CA VAL A 619 -8.67 6.87 19.75
C VAL A 619 -8.33 7.53 21.10
N GLY A 620 -9.00 8.62 21.47
CA GLY A 620 -8.79 9.35 22.73
C GLY A 620 -7.47 10.13 22.79
N MET A 621 -7.01 10.69 21.67
CA MET A 621 -5.78 11.49 21.55
C MET A 621 -6.04 12.96 21.18
N ASP A 622 -7.30 13.39 21.19
CA ASP A 622 -7.71 14.74 20.83
C ASP A 622 -7.40 15.79 21.90
N ASP A 623 -6.85 15.41 23.05
CA ASP A 623 -6.18 16.32 23.99
C ASP A 623 -4.75 16.64 23.51
N ARG A 624 -4.06 15.65 22.94
CA ARG A 624 -2.66 15.72 22.52
C ARG A 624 -2.45 16.24 21.09
N ILE A 625 -3.25 15.77 20.14
CA ILE A 625 -3.06 15.98 18.69
C ILE A 625 -4.42 16.21 17.99
N GLY A 626 -4.46 16.09 16.65
CA GLY A 626 -5.67 16.22 15.82
C GLY A 626 -6.15 17.66 15.60
N ALA A 627 -5.51 18.65 16.22
CA ALA A 627 -5.81 20.08 16.10
C ALA A 627 -4.55 20.93 16.35
N ILE A 628 -4.52 22.14 15.80
CA ILE A 628 -3.45 23.12 16.05
C ILE A 628 -3.92 24.10 17.12
N ALA A 629 -3.54 23.85 18.37
CA ALA A 629 -3.88 24.71 19.50
C ALA A 629 -2.77 24.72 20.56
N PRO A 630 -2.59 25.81 21.33
CA PRO A 630 -1.56 25.90 22.35
C PRO A 630 -1.54 24.69 23.30
N GLY A 631 -0.35 24.15 23.57
CA GLY A 631 -0.11 23.02 24.45
C GLY A 631 -0.16 21.64 23.79
N LYS A 632 -0.74 21.53 22.59
CA LYS A 632 -0.77 20.29 21.79
C LYS A 632 0.60 19.93 21.23
N THR A 633 0.85 18.64 21.03
CA THR A 633 2.03 18.15 20.32
C THR A 633 2.01 18.67 18.88
N ALA A 634 3.15 19.10 18.38
CA ALA A 634 3.29 19.53 17.00
C ALA A 634 3.40 18.31 16.05
N ASP A 635 2.25 17.69 15.81
CA ASP A 635 2.00 16.78 14.68
C ASP A 635 1.21 17.56 13.64
N ILE A 636 1.94 18.20 12.71
CA ILE A 636 1.42 19.28 11.85
C ILE A 636 2.04 19.15 10.46
N ILE A 637 1.30 19.45 9.42
CA ILE A 637 1.81 19.54 8.06
C ILE A 637 1.60 20.92 7.46
N LEU A 638 2.59 21.38 6.70
CA LEU A 638 2.49 22.54 5.83
C LEU A 638 2.49 22.04 4.38
N VAL A 639 1.43 22.32 3.65
CA VAL A 639 1.27 21.89 2.25
C VAL A 639 1.22 23.09 1.31
N GLU A 640 1.76 22.92 0.11
CA GLU A 640 1.65 23.93 -0.95
C GLU A 640 0.21 24.00 -1.49
N GLY A 641 -0.33 25.21 -1.66
CA GLY A 641 -1.67 25.42 -2.20
C GLY A 641 -2.76 25.61 -1.14
N ASP A 642 -3.95 25.93 -1.63
CA ASP A 642 -5.16 26.19 -0.84
C ASP A 642 -6.04 24.94 -0.80
N VAL A 643 -6.02 24.24 0.35
CA VAL A 643 -6.80 23.00 0.55
C VAL A 643 -8.31 23.27 0.66
N SER A 644 -8.72 24.52 0.93
CA SER A 644 -10.14 24.89 0.93
C SER A 644 -10.74 24.90 -0.47
N GLN A 645 -9.91 25.10 -1.50
CA GLN A 645 -10.31 25.10 -2.90
C GLN A 645 -10.08 23.73 -3.56
N ASP A 646 -8.95 23.09 -3.26
CA ASP A 646 -8.58 21.80 -3.83
C ASP A 646 -7.94 20.90 -2.77
N ILE A 647 -8.65 19.83 -2.40
CA ILE A 647 -8.18 18.86 -1.41
C ILE A 647 -6.95 18.08 -1.92
N GLY A 648 -6.73 18.01 -3.23
CA GLY A 648 -5.58 17.37 -3.86
C GLY A 648 -4.25 17.98 -3.43
N ASN A 649 -4.25 19.26 -3.02
CA ASN A 649 -3.08 19.95 -2.46
C ASN A 649 -2.49 19.25 -1.22
N LEU A 650 -3.22 18.35 -0.55
CA LEU A 650 -2.69 17.51 0.52
C LEU A 650 -1.49 16.64 0.07
N ARG A 651 -1.36 16.34 -1.23
CA ARG A 651 -0.20 15.63 -1.79
C ARG A 651 1.08 16.49 -1.80
N HIS A 652 0.95 17.81 -1.69
CA HIS A 652 2.06 18.77 -1.85
C HIS A 652 2.76 19.13 -0.54
N VAL A 653 3.15 18.13 0.24
CA VAL A 653 3.73 18.34 1.58
C VAL A 653 5.11 19.03 1.51
N ARG A 654 5.24 20.20 2.12
CA ARG A 654 6.51 20.95 2.20
C ARG A 654 7.26 20.71 3.50
N THR A 655 6.53 20.60 4.60
CA THR A 655 7.12 20.40 5.92
C THR A 655 6.21 19.52 6.75
N VAL A 656 6.81 18.57 7.46
CA VAL A 656 6.12 17.72 8.43
C VAL A 656 6.71 18.02 9.79
N PHE A 657 5.86 18.27 10.77
CA PHE A 657 6.22 18.20 12.17
C PHE A 657 5.71 16.86 12.70
N LEU A 658 6.61 16.04 13.24
CA LEU A 658 6.29 14.75 13.83
C LEU A 658 6.91 14.69 15.22
N ASP A 659 6.11 14.50 16.27
CA ASP A 659 6.52 14.63 17.68
C ASP A 659 7.30 15.94 17.94
N GLY A 660 6.95 16.97 17.17
CA GLY A 660 7.57 18.28 17.21
C GLY A 660 8.95 18.43 16.56
N TYR A 661 9.44 17.43 15.83
CA TYR A 661 10.59 17.56 14.94
C TYR A 661 10.17 18.12 13.59
N ARG A 662 10.81 19.20 13.15
CA ARG A 662 10.61 19.79 11.82
C ARG A 662 11.37 19.00 10.76
N LEU A 663 10.64 18.35 9.88
CA LEU A 663 11.17 17.49 8.82
C LEU A 663 10.92 18.14 7.45
N ASP A 664 11.94 18.14 6.61
CA ASP A 664 11.86 18.64 5.24
C ASP A 664 11.15 17.63 4.34
N GLY A 665 10.09 18.07 3.63
CA GLY A 665 9.26 17.19 2.81
C GLY A 665 9.99 16.60 1.60
N ASP A 666 10.87 17.36 0.95
CA ASP A 666 11.64 16.88 -0.21
C ASP A 666 12.67 15.82 0.22
N ALA A 667 13.33 16.04 1.35
CA ALA A 667 14.24 15.07 1.95
C ALA A 667 13.53 13.78 2.39
N LEU A 668 12.32 13.88 2.97
CA LEU A 668 11.51 12.73 3.34
C LEU A 668 11.11 11.92 2.10
N ARG A 669 10.59 12.57 1.06
CA ARG A 669 10.23 11.91 -0.21
C ARG A 669 11.42 11.17 -0.82
N THR A 670 12.56 11.86 -0.92
CA THR A 670 13.81 11.25 -1.43
C THR A 670 14.20 10.02 -0.61
N ALA A 671 14.12 10.11 0.72
CA ALA A 671 14.44 8.99 1.59
C ALA A 671 13.46 7.81 1.46
N SER A 672 12.20 8.07 1.11
CA SER A 672 11.15 7.07 0.87
C SER A 672 11.14 6.49 -0.56
N GLY A 673 12.10 6.86 -1.40
CA GLY A 673 12.19 6.40 -2.79
C GLY A 673 11.29 7.13 -3.79
N LEU A 674 10.68 8.25 -3.40
CA LEU A 674 9.96 9.15 -4.31
C LEU A 674 10.91 10.21 -4.87
N THR A 675 10.89 10.41 -6.19
CA THR A 675 11.85 11.28 -6.90
C THR A 675 11.42 12.74 -7.02
N GLY A 676 10.21 13.09 -6.60
CA GLY A 676 9.68 14.45 -6.72
C GLY A 676 8.37 14.65 -5.97
N MET A 677 7.79 15.84 -6.12
CA MET A 677 6.46 16.15 -5.61
C MET A 677 5.39 15.41 -6.44
N PRO A 678 4.38 14.78 -5.81
CA PRO A 678 3.23 14.26 -6.55
C PRO A 678 2.52 15.38 -7.31
N LYS A 679 1.80 15.02 -8.38
CA LYS A 679 1.07 15.97 -9.22
C LYS A 679 -0.24 16.45 -8.62
#